data_AF-A0A7G1KBK0-F1
#
_entry.id   AF-A0A7G1KBK0-F1
#
_cell.length_a   1.000
_cell.length_b   1.000
_cell.length_c   1.000
_cell.angle_alpha   90.00
_cell.angle_beta   90.00
_cell.angle_gamma   90.00
#
_symmetry.space_group_name_H-M   'P 1'
#
loop_
_entity.id
_entity.type
_entity.pdbx_description
1 polymer ?
#
loop_
_entity_poly.entity_id
_entity_poly.type
_entity_poly.pdbx_seq_one_letter_code
_entity_poly.pdbx_strand_id
1 'polypeptide(L)'
;MTTTTETRAKSLLQRIILPRPGEPLDVRTLYLEESQTNARRAHATSRTSLSIGAESEVSFCTYFNAVPASYWRRWTVLKSVVLRLELSGHGRVDVYRSKADGSRIHVQGNEFSTGGGESVALVEFEVDLGPFEDGGWIWFDITTDSHVDLRSGGWYAPVEAPGEGSIAVGMPTFNRPTDCVKTLAALGSDPLVLEKIKAVIIPDQGNRKAVDEPGFAEAAAVLGDRLAIHDQPNLGGSGGYSRVMYEALKTTDAQYIVYMDDDIEIEPDCILRALAFARFARTPTLVGGQMLNLQERSHLHTMGEVVDRGIWMWTAAPNVEYDHDFSKYPLRDRDNSKLLHRRIDVDFNGWWTCVIPRVVAEEIGQPLPLFLKWDDVEYGLRARAAGYPTVTLPGAAVWHMAWSDKDDAIDWQAYFHLRNRLVVAALHLGNDGRPMIVNTVKATLKHLLCLEYSTVAIQNQAIRDFLAGPDRLFELLPSALGDVARLRKDFPDAVTLPSSTALPLPSGADVGAVGEPGNPIAKVVRLGKGVLHNLRPAKTEHHDRPQLNVPTLDARWFLLSQVDGVTVTTADGRGVVYRKRDPRQAWGLFKEAIRLRRELAGRFPALREQYRAAHPRLTSTAAWENAFGIGGDTGSEK
;
A
#
# COMPACT_ATOMS: atom_id res chain seq x y z
N MET A 1 -10.70 45.59 25.88
CA MET A 1 -10.04 44.74 26.89
C MET A 1 -9.80 43.39 26.25
N THR A 2 -8.67 43.24 25.57
CA THR A 2 -8.24 42.01 24.93
C THR A 2 -7.69 41.09 26.02
N THR A 3 -8.57 40.27 26.61
CA THR A 3 -8.13 39.04 27.27
C THR A 3 -7.46 38.21 26.20
N THR A 4 -6.13 38.21 26.15
CA THR A 4 -5.35 37.27 25.35
C THR A 4 -5.59 35.88 25.93
N THR A 5 -6.68 35.24 25.49
CA THR A 5 -6.95 33.84 25.80
C THR A 5 -5.80 33.03 25.23
N GLU A 6 -5.04 32.38 26.10
CA GLU A 6 -3.90 31.57 25.69
C GLU A 6 -4.39 30.46 24.74
N THR A 7 -3.78 30.34 23.57
CA THR A 7 -4.19 29.37 22.55
C THR A 7 -4.15 27.95 23.11
N ARG A 8 -5.18 27.17 22.77
CA ARG A 8 -5.24 25.73 23.08
C ARG A 8 -4.53 24.90 22.02
N ALA A 9 -4.24 25.44 20.84
CA ALA A 9 -3.49 24.76 19.79
C ALA A 9 -1.99 24.69 20.15
N LYS A 10 -1.55 23.64 20.84
CA LYS A 10 -0.17 23.48 21.33
C LYS A 10 0.74 22.75 20.36
N SER A 11 0.26 21.68 19.73
CA SER A 11 1.08 20.87 18.81
C SER A 11 0.32 20.46 17.56
N LEU A 12 0.89 20.73 16.39
CA LEU A 12 0.28 20.43 15.10
C LEU A 12 0.15 18.92 14.87
N LEU A 13 -1.05 18.47 14.49
CA LEU A 13 -1.35 17.08 14.13
C LEU A 13 -1.47 16.90 12.62
N GLN A 14 -2.18 17.83 11.97
CA GLN A 14 -2.32 17.86 10.51
C GLN A 14 -2.61 19.29 10.04
N ARG A 15 -2.00 19.69 8.92
CA ARG A 15 -2.30 20.98 8.28
C ARG A 15 -3.58 20.87 7.48
N ILE A 16 -4.24 22.02 7.27
CA ILE A 16 -5.22 22.14 6.19
C ILE A 16 -4.45 22.38 4.89
N ILE A 17 -4.55 21.44 3.96
CA ILE A 17 -3.82 21.44 2.69
C ILE A 17 -4.75 21.57 1.50
N LEU A 18 -4.27 22.18 0.42
CA LEU A 18 -5.03 22.58 -0.76
C LEU A 18 -4.33 22.11 -2.04
N PRO A 19 -5.06 21.79 -3.13
CA PRO A 19 -4.50 21.24 -4.37
C PRO A 19 -3.45 22.15 -5.03
N ARG A 20 -2.50 21.58 -5.79
CA ARG A 20 -1.53 22.38 -6.56
C ARG A 20 -2.24 23.13 -7.70
N PRO A 21 -1.62 24.19 -8.25
CA PRO A 21 -2.08 24.79 -9.50
C PRO A 21 -2.17 23.73 -10.61
N GLY A 22 -3.27 23.75 -11.37
CA GLY A 22 -3.50 22.79 -12.44
C GLY A 22 -3.98 21.40 -12.01
N GLU A 23 -4.14 21.14 -10.70
CA GLU A 23 -4.62 19.84 -10.24
C GLU A 23 -6.03 19.54 -10.81
N PRO A 24 -6.22 18.34 -11.40
CA PRO A 24 -7.51 17.87 -11.92
C PRO A 24 -8.64 17.92 -10.89
N LEU A 25 -9.88 18.14 -11.37
CA LEU A 25 -11.03 18.42 -10.49
C LEU A 25 -11.43 17.23 -9.61
N ASP A 26 -11.29 16.02 -10.12
CA ASP A 26 -11.42 14.77 -9.39
C ASP A 26 -10.44 14.71 -8.21
N VAL A 27 -9.16 15.02 -8.43
CA VAL A 27 -8.14 15.03 -7.37
C VAL A 27 -8.40 16.13 -6.33
N ARG A 28 -8.99 17.27 -6.73
CA ARG A 28 -9.35 18.34 -5.77
C ARG A 28 -10.34 17.89 -4.72
N THR A 29 -11.20 16.91 -5.01
CA THR A 29 -12.19 16.38 -4.05
C THR A 29 -11.55 15.74 -2.83
N LEU A 30 -10.28 15.33 -2.91
CA LEU A 30 -9.52 14.86 -1.75
C LEU A 30 -9.20 15.97 -0.74
N TYR A 31 -9.28 17.24 -1.15
CA TYR A 31 -8.90 18.41 -0.35
C TYR A 31 -10.10 19.27 0.04
N LEU A 32 -10.99 19.59 -0.89
CA LEU A 32 -12.15 20.43 -0.63
C LEU A 32 -13.33 20.04 -1.51
N GLU A 33 -14.53 20.24 -0.98
CA GLU A 33 -15.78 20.15 -1.72
C GLU A 33 -16.46 21.50 -1.80
N GLU A 34 -16.71 21.97 -3.01
CA GLU A 34 -17.30 23.27 -3.27
C GLU A 34 -18.78 23.10 -3.60
N SER A 35 -19.66 23.93 -3.02
CA SER A 35 -21.07 23.90 -3.44
C SER A 35 -21.19 24.27 -4.92
N GLN A 36 -22.01 23.52 -5.66
CA GLN A 36 -22.32 23.83 -7.06
C GLN A 36 -23.06 25.17 -7.22
N THR A 37 -23.62 25.70 -6.12
CA THR A 37 -24.29 27.01 -6.11
C THR A 37 -23.32 28.18 -6.03
N ASN A 38 -22.03 27.95 -5.75
CA ASN A 38 -21.03 29.01 -5.66
C ASN A 38 -20.87 29.68 -7.03
N ALA A 39 -20.79 31.02 -7.05
CA ALA A 39 -20.67 31.78 -8.28
C ALA A 39 -19.36 31.49 -9.05
N ARG A 40 -18.30 31.12 -8.32
CA ARG A 40 -16.99 30.77 -8.85
C ARG A 40 -16.35 29.66 -8.03
N ARG A 41 -15.37 29.00 -8.64
CA ARG A 41 -14.47 28.08 -7.95
C ARG A 41 -13.61 28.82 -6.92
N ALA A 42 -13.38 28.21 -5.77
CA ALA A 42 -12.36 28.63 -4.81
C ALA A 42 -10.94 28.49 -5.41
N HIS A 43 -10.05 29.40 -5.03
CA HIS A 43 -8.71 29.50 -5.61
C HIS A 43 -7.64 29.29 -4.54
N ALA A 44 -6.94 28.15 -4.61
CA ALA A 44 -5.81 27.87 -3.75
C ALA A 44 -4.63 28.78 -4.13
N THR A 45 -4.30 29.74 -3.27
CA THR A 45 -3.20 30.69 -3.50
C THR A 45 -1.84 30.10 -3.11
N SER A 46 -1.86 29.06 -2.27
CA SER A 46 -0.73 28.20 -1.94
C SER A 46 -1.24 26.81 -1.58
N ARG A 47 -0.34 25.90 -1.19
CA ARG A 47 -0.69 24.58 -0.66
C ARG A 47 -1.40 24.61 0.70
N THR A 48 -1.44 25.76 1.38
CA THR A 48 -2.03 25.91 2.72
C THR A 48 -2.95 27.12 2.84
N SER A 49 -3.29 27.77 1.73
CA SER A 49 -4.17 28.95 1.72
C SER A 49 -5.19 28.92 0.58
N LEU A 50 -6.41 29.36 0.87
CA LEU A 50 -7.54 29.28 -0.04
C LEU A 50 -8.30 30.60 -0.07
N SER A 51 -8.63 31.07 -1.26
CA SER A 51 -9.52 32.22 -1.46
C SER A 51 -10.91 31.74 -1.89
N ILE A 52 -11.94 32.20 -1.19
CA ILE A 52 -13.34 31.83 -1.37
C ILE A 52 -14.12 33.09 -1.73
N GLY A 53 -14.94 33.02 -2.79
CA GLY A 53 -15.81 34.14 -3.18
C GLY A 53 -16.87 34.44 -2.13
N ALA A 54 -17.49 35.62 -2.18
CA ALA A 54 -18.64 35.94 -1.33
C ALA A 54 -19.83 34.99 -1.60
N GLU A 55 -20.74 34.86 -0.63
CA GLU A 55 -21.97 34.06 -0.74
C GLU A 55 -21.70 32.63 -1.25
N SER A 56 -20.67 31.98 -0.68
CA SER A 56 -20.16 30.68 -1.11
C SER A 56 -20.00 29.74 0.09
N GLU A 57 -20.12 28.44 -0.17
CA GLU A 57 -19.87 27.39 0.82
C GLU A 57 -18.79 26.42 0.31
N VAL A 58 -17.79 26.16 1.16
CA VAL A 58 -16.73 25.17 0.92
C VAL A 58 -16.64 24.24 2.13
N SER A 59 -16.77 22.95 1.88
CA SER A 59 -16.64 21.90 2.89
C SER A 59 -15.23 21.30 2.88
N PHE A 60 -14.70 21.08 4.08
CA PHE A 60 -13.46 20.34 4.29
C PHE A 60 -13.74 18.93 4.84
N CYS A 61 -14.95 18.40 4.61
CA CYS A 61 -15.29 16.99 4.81
C CYS A 61 -14.65 16.12 3.73
N THR A 62 -13.32 16.10 3.71
CA THR A 62 -12.52 15.50 2.64
C THR A 62 -11.39 14.66 3.20
N TYR A 63 -10.86 13.80 2.35
CA TYR A 63 -9.84 12.82 2.73
C TYR A 63 -8.64 13.44 3.45
N PHE A 64 -8.12 14.56 2.94
CA PHE A 64 -6.94 15.21 3.52
C PHE A 64 -7.24 16.24 4.62
N ASN A 65 -8.45 16.80 4.73
CA ASN A 65 -8.68 17.90 5.68
C ASN A 65 -9.60 17.54 6.86
N ALA A 66 -10.33 16.43 6.76
CA ALA A 66 -11.05 15.86 7.90
C ALA A 66 -10.09 15.11 8.85
N VAL A 67 -10.42 15.04 10.14
CA VAL A 67 -9.70 14.26 11.15
C VAL A 67 -10.36 12.89 11.31
N PRO A 68 -9.64 11.78 11.18
CA PRO A 68 -10.15 10.44 11.50
C PRO A 68 -10.24 10.24 13.02
N ALA A 69 -11.18 10.93 13.67
CA ALA A 69 -11.25 11.13 15.11
C ALA A 69 -11.26 9.82 15.92
N SER A 70 -11.94 8.78 15.42
CA SER A 70 -11.97 7.47 16.08
C SER A 70 -10.60 6.80 16.21
N TYR A 71 -9.69 7.03 15.26
CA TYR A 71 -8.33 6.49 15.31
C TYR A 71 -7.52 7.17 16.42
N TRP A 72 -7.56 8.51 16.45
CA TRP A 72 -6.91 9.31 17.50
C TRP A 72 -7.44 8.93 18.88
N ARG A 73 -8.76 8.81 19.04
CA ARG A 73 -9.40 8.39 20.30
C ARG A 73 -8.90 7.01 20.76
N ARG A 74 -8.89 6.03 19.84
CA ARG A 74 -8.57 4.64 20.19
C ARG A 74 -7.12 4.46 20.62
N TRP A 75 -6.19 5.06 19.89
CA TRP A 75 -4.78 4.70 19.94
C TRP A 75 -3.87 5.76 20.57
N THR A 76 -4.33 7.01 20.73
CA THR A 76 -3.47 8.10 21.23
C THR A 76 -3.88 8.60 22.61
N VAL A 77 -2.98 9.28 23.33
CA VAL A 77 -3.26 9.84 24.67
C VAL A 77 -4.30 10.98 24.65
N LEU A 78 -4.61 11.55 23.48
CA LEU A 78 -5.46 12.71 23.32
C LEU A 78 -6.91 12.46 23.77
N LYS A 79 -7.54 13.52 24.29
CA LYS A 79 -8.96 13.56 24.69
C LYS A 79 -9.78 14.51 23.85
N SER A 80 -9.14 15.50 23.25
CA SER A 80 -9.72 16.47 22.34
C SER A 80 -8.70 16.81 21.25
N VAL A 81 -9.19 17.40 20.17
CA VAL A 81 -8.38 18.05 19.13
C VAL A 81 -8.85 19.49 18.99
N VAL A 82 -7.96 20.38 18.55
CA VAL A 82 -8.24 21.81 18.39
C VAL A 82 -8.12 22.17 16.91
N LEU A 83 -9.20 22.63 16.30
CA LEU A 83 -9.13 23.33 15.01
C LEU A 83 -8.65 24.74 15.27
N ARG A 84 -7.66 25.22 14.52
CA ARG A 84 -7.26 26.62 14.51
C ARG A 84 -7.14 27.11 13.07
N LEU A 85 -7.81 28.21 12.76
CA LEU A 85 -7.85 28.84 11.44
C LEU A 85 -7.47 30.32 11.53
N GLU A 86 -6.72 30.78 10.54
CA GLU A 86 -6.40 32.19 10.31
C GLU A 86 -7.17 32.67 9.07
N LEU A 87 -8.12 33.57 9.27
CA LEU A 87 -9.10 33.96 8.27
C LEU A 87 -9.09 35.48 8.06
N SER A 88 -9.37 35.95 6.84
CA SER A 88 -9.72 37.34 6.59
C SER A 88 -11.01 37.44 5.79
N GLY A 89 -11.75 38.54 5.95
CA GLY A 89 -13.10 38.70 5.43
C GLY A 89 -14.15 38.53 6.52
N HIS A 90 -15.37 38.19 6.11
CA HIS A 90 -16.51 37.97 6.99
C HIS A 90 -17.32 36.76 6.54
N GLY A 91 -17.66 35.91 7.50
CA GLY A 91 -18.39 34.66 7.30
C GLY A 91 -18.42 33.84 8.57
N ARG A 92 -18.64 32.54 8.43
CA ARG A 92 -18.81 31.60 9.54
C ARG A 92 -18.05 30.31 9.29
N VAL A 93 -17.48 29.77 10.36
CA VAL A 93 -16.91 28.42 10.39
C VAL A 93 -17.83 27.53 11.19
N ASP A 94 -18.27 26.41 10.60
CA ASP A 94 -19.07 25.40 11.27
C ASP A 94 -18.30 24.09 11.37
N VAL A 95 -18.20 23.55 12.59
CA VAL A 95 -17.52 22.29 12.88
C VAL A 95 -18.56 21.18 12.98
N TYR A 96 -18.27 20.07 12.31
CA TYR A 96 -19.12 18.90 12.25
C TYR A 96 -18.36 17.66 12.68
N ARG A 97 -19.13 16.64 13.02
CA ARG A 97 -18.64 15.28 13.16
C ARG A 97 -19.58 14.27 12.53
N SER A 98 -19.10 13.05 12.36
CA SER A 98 -19.93 11.90 11.98
C SER A 98 -19.98 10.84 13.07
N LYS A 99 -21.07 10.06 13.10
CA LYS A 99 -21.09 8.75 13.77
C LYS A 99 -20.43 7.69 12.87
N ALA A 100 -20.22 6.49 13.40
CA ALA A 100 -19.68 5.35 12.64
C ALA A 100 -20.53 4.89 11.44
N ASP A 101 -21.80 5.31 11.37
CA ASP A 101 -22.70 5.04 10.25
C ASP A 101 -22.74 6.15 9.18
N GLY A 102 -21.86 7.16 9.30
CA GLY A 102 -21.81 8.32 8.41
C GLY A 102 -22.80 9.45 8.75
N SER A 103 -23.65 9.30 9.77
CA SER A 103 -24.60 10.36 10.13
C SER A 103 -23.88 11.63 10.62
N ARG A 104 -24.07 12.74 9.91
CA ARG A 104 -23.52 14.07 10.22
C ARG A 104 -24.22 14.69 11.44
N ILE A 105 -23.42 15.31 12.31
CA ILE A 105 -23.85 16.05 13.50
C ILE A 105 -23.10 17.38 13.52
N HIS A 106 -23.85 18.48 13.63
CA HIS A 106 -23.27 19.81 13.89
C HIS A 106 -22.77 19.86 15.34
N VAL A 107 -21.54 20.35 15.54
CA VAL A 107 -20.91 20.44 16.86
C VAL A 107 -21.06 21.87 17.38
N GLN A 108 -20.55 22.84 16.63
CA GLN A 108 -20.57 24.27 16.97
C GLN A 108 -20.22 25.10 15.73
N GLY A 109 -20.49 26.40 15.77
CA GLY A 109 -20.04 27.32 14.72
C GLY A 109 -19.86 28.73 15.24
N ASN A 110 -18.84 29.42 14.73
CA ASN A 110 -18.48 30.77 15.13
C ASN A 110 -18.42 31.66 13.88
N GLU A 111 -19.04 32.83 13.99
CA GLU A 111 -18.87 33.91 13.04
C GLU A 111 -17.50 34.57 13.25
N PHE A 112 -16.88 35.04 12.16
CA PHE A 112 -15.65 35.82 12.19
C PHE A 112 -15.78 37.02 11.27
N SER A 113 -15.14 38.13 11.63
CA SER A 113 -15.09 39.34 10.82
C SER A 113 -13.76 40.04 11.04
N THR A 114 -13.06 40.38 9.95
CA THR A 114 -11.91 41.29 10.01
C THR A 114 -12.38 42.73 9.74
N GLY A 115 -12.92 43.37 10.77
CA GLY A 115 -13.29 44.79 10.78
C GLY A 115 -12.53 45.57 11.85
N GLY A 116 -12.33 46.88 11.66
CA GLY A 116 -11.83 47.75 12.74
C GLY A 116 -10.31 47.76 12.99
N GLY A 117 -9.48 47.37 12.00
CA GLY A 117 -8.02 47.51 12.04
C GLY A 117 -7.22 46.21 12.17
N GLU A 118 -7.89 45.08 12.43
CA GLU A 118 -7.27 43.74 12.37
C GLU A 118 -7.31 43.19 10.95
N SER A 119 -6.19 42.65 10.46
CA SER A 119 -6.08 42.06 9.13
C SER A 119 -6.45 40.57 9.09
N VAL A 120 -6.51 39.91 10.24
CA VAL A 120 -6.74 38.47 10.39
C VAL A 120 -7.59 38.21 11.64
N ALA A 121 -8.60 37.35 11.52
CA ALA A 121 -9.37 36.78 12.61
C ALA A 121 -8.85 35.35 12.91
N LEU A 122 -8.61 35.07 14.19
CA LEU A 122 -8.27 33.74 14.68
C LEU A 122 -9.52 33.03 15.19
N VAL A 123 -9.80 31.84 14.65
CA VAL A 123 -10.93 31.02 15.07
C VAL A 123 -10.41 29.69 15.60
N GLU A 124 -10.75 29.36 16.85
CA GLU A 124 -10.37 28.12 17.52
C GLU A 124 -11.59 27.32 17.99
N PHE A 125 -11.55 26.00 17.82
CA PHE A 125 -12.56 25.07 18.29
C PHE A 125 -11.91 23.84 18.92
N GLU A 126 -12.06 23.65 20.23
CA GLU A 126 -11.70 22.39 20.90
C GLU A 126 -12.87 21.39 20.78
N VAL A 127 -12.61 20.20 20.22
CA VAL A 127 -13.59 19.16 19.95
C VAL A 127 -13.25 17.90 20.74
N ASP A 128 -14.16 17.45 21.58
CA ASP A 128 -14.03 16.22 22.37
C ASP A 128 -13.97 14.97 21.48
N LEU A 129 -13.03 14.06 21.78
CA LEU A 129 -12.89 12.76 21.13
C LEU A 129 -13.73 11.66 21.80
N GLY A 130 -14.40 11.94 22.93
CA GLY A 130 -15.28 11.00 23.63
C GLY A 130 -16.24 10.18 22.74
N PRO A 131 -17.00 10.78 21.81
CA PRO A 131 -18.08 10.10 21.08
C PRO A 131 -17.64 9.30 19.83
N PHE A 132 -16.36 8.89 19.71
CA PHE A 132 -15.81 8.21 18.52
C PHE A 132 -15.23 6.81 18.82
N GLU A 133 -15.92 5.97 19.61
CA GLU A 133 -15.41 4.65 20.04
C GLU A 133 -15.08 3.70 18.87
N ASP A 134 -16.00 3.59 17.91
CA ASP A 134 -15.98 2.62 16.83
C ASP A 134 -16.02 3.26 15.43
N GLY A 135 -16.01 4.59 15.35
CA GLY A 135 -15.98 5.31 14.10
C GLY A 135 -16.27 6.80 14.24
N GLY A 136 -16.16 7.49 13.11
CA GLY A 136 -16.46 8.89 12.92
C GLY A 136 -15.23 9.76 12.67
N TRP A 137 -15.53 10.88 12.01
CA TRP A 137 -14.61 11.92 11.57
C TRP A 137 -15.04 13.27 12.16
N ILE A 138 -14.11 14.22 12.23
CA ILE A 138 -14.37 15.64 12.52
C ILE A 138 -13.91 16.47 11.32
N TRP A 139 -14.68 17.47 10.92
CA TRP A 139 -14.28 18.42 9.88
C TRP A 139 -14.90 19.80 10.13
N PHE A 140 -14.62 20.75 9.25
CA PHE A 140 -15.25 22.06 9.27
C PHE A 140 -15.67 22.48 7.86
N ASP A 141 -16.64 23.39 7.79
CA ASP A 141 -17.08 24.05 6.58
C ASP A 141 -16.92 25.56 6.77
N ILE A 142 -16.66 26.29 5.69
CA ILE A 142 -16.66 27.76 5.66
C ILE A 142 -17.82 28.21 4.77
N THR A 143 -18.71 29.00 5.36
CA THR A 143 -19.79 29.69 4.64
C THR A 143 -19.50 31.19 4.71
N THR A 144 -19.44 31.86 3.56
CA THR A 144 -18.92 33.22 3.46
C THR A 144 -20.03 34.22 3.20
N ASP A 145 -20.03 35.35 3.91
CA ASP A 145 -20.93 36.48 3.60
C ASP A 145 -20.24 37.45 2.63
N SER A 146 -18.95 37.72 2.89
CA SER A 146 -18.08 38.48 1.98
C SER A 146 -16.98 37.58 1.40
N HIS A 147 -16.07 38.12 0.59
CA HIS A 147 -14.88 37.38 0.16
C HIS A 147 -14.05 36.98 1.39
N VAL A 148 -13.63 35.71 1.44
CA VAL A 148 -12.86 35.14 2.55
C VAL A 148 -11.55 34.56 2.04
N ASP A 149 -10.46 34.86 2.73
CA ASP A 149 -9.19 34.14 2.56
C ASP A 149 -8.90 33.31 3.82
N LEU A 150 -8.80 31.99 3.64
CA LEU A 150 -8.12 31.10 4.57
C LEU A 150 -6.61 31.26 4.37
N ARG A 151 -5.94 31.90 5.32
CA ARG A 151 -4.49 32.18 5.27
C ARG A 151 -3.68 30.96 5.69
N SER A 152 -4.11 30.30 6.75
CA SER A 152 -3.54 29.06 7.25
C SER A 152 -4.55 28.34 8.13
N GLY A 153 -4.37 27.03 8.32
CA GLY A 153 -5.20 26.25 9.20
C GLY A 153 -4.55 24.93 9.59
N GLY A 154 -4.96 24.40 10.74
CA GLY A 154 -4.54 23.07 11.15
C GLY A 154 -5.39 22.51 12.28
N TRP A 155 -5.23 21.21 12.47
CA TRP A 155 -5.71 20.49 13.64
C TRP A 155 -4.54 20.26 14.59
N TYR A 156 -4.77 20.52 15.86
CA TYR A 156 -3.75 20.55 16.90
C TYR A 156 -4.15 19.69 18.10
N ALA A 157 -3.16 19.19 18.83
CA ALA A 157 -3.34 18.68 20.17
C ALA A 157 -3.40 19.84 21.18
N PRO A 158 -4.16 19.69 22.29
CA PRO A 158 -4.21 20.65 23.38
C PRO A 158 -2.99 20.59 24.32
N VAL A 159 -1.99 19.78 23.98
CA VAL A 159 -0.79 19.49 24.78
C VAL A 159 0.43 19.41 23.86
N GLU A 160 1.62 19.57 24.43
CA GLU A 160 2.88 19.41 23.71
C GLU A 160 3.07 17.97 23.22
N ALA A 161 3.65 17.84 22.02
CA ALA A 161 3.91 16.55 21.42
C ALA A 161 5.05 15.81 22.14
N PRO A 162 4.87 14.54 22.54
CA PRO A 162 5.92 13.77 23.21
C PRO A 162 7.15 13.53 22.31
N GLY A 163 8.33 13.52 22.93
CA GLY A 163 9.61 13.26 22.24
C GLY A 163 10.01 14.35 21.24
N GLU A 164 11.15 14.17 20.57
CA GLU A 164 11.65 15.06 19.52
C GLU A 164 10.87 14.84 18.20
N GLY A 165 10.52 13.58 17.92
CA GLY A 165 9.89 13.20 16.65
C GLY A 165 10.87 13.19 15.48
N SER A 166 12.15 12.90 15.72
CA SER A 166 13.17 12.78 14.67
C SER A 166 12.98 11.49 13.85
N ILE A 167 13.21 11.57 12.54
CA ILE A 167 12.98 10.47 11.60
C ILE A 167 14.23 10.14 10.76
N ALA A 168 14.44 8.83 10.53
CA ALA A 168 15.28 8.31 9.46
C ALA A 168 14.36 7.78 8.36
N VAL A 169 14.32 8.48 7.22
CA VAL A 169 13.54 8.05 6.05
C VAL A 169 14.37 7.06 5.26
N GLY A 170 13.77 6.00 4.73
CA GLY A 170 14.45 5.17 3.75
C GLY A 170 13.53 4.61 2.69
N MET A 171 14.08 4.59 1.47
CA MET A 171 13.40 4.10 0.28
C MET A 171 14.39 3.26 -0.53
N PRO A 172 14.21 1.93 -0.60
CA PRO A 172 14.95 1.09 -1.53
C PRO A 172 14.68 1.52 -2.96
N THR A 173 15.69 1.44 -3.84
CA THR A 173 15.48 1.67 -5.27
C THR A 173 16.12 0.59 -6.13
N PHE A 174 15.45 0.27 -7.24
CA PHE A 174 15.96 -0.68 -8.24
C PHE A 174 15.60 -0.22 -9.66
N ASN A 175 16.58 0.32 -10.38
CA ASN A 175 16.47 0.73 -11.78
C ASN A 175 15.36 1.75 -12.09
N ARG A 176 15.00 2.56 -11.10
CA ARG A 176 14.03 3.67 -11.20
C ARG A 176 14.64 5.01 -10.75
N PRO A 177 15.78 5.41 -11.33
CA PRO A 177 16.51 6.59 -10.86
C PRO A 177 15.66 7.87 -10.92
N THR A 178 14.86 8.05 -11.98
CA THR A 178 13.96 9.19 -12.15
C THR A 178 12.92 9.31 -11.03
N ASP A 179 12.34 8.19 -10.58
CA ASP A 179 11.32 8.20 -9.52
C ASP A 179 11.96 8.45 -8.15
N CYS A 180 13.13 7.83 -7.89
CA CYS A 180 13.92 8.09 -6.69
C CYS A 180 14.29 9.58 -6.54
N VAL A 181 14.79 10.23 -7.61
CA VAL A 181 15.14 11.66 -7.59
C VAL A 181 13.92 12.54 -7.34
N LYS A 182 12.76 12.23 -7.94
CA LYS A 182 11.51 12.97 -7.67
C LYS A 182 11.11 12.88 -6.20
N THR A 183 11.21 11.71 -5.60
CA THR A 183 10.88 11.51 -4.18
C THR A 183 11.87 12.24 -3.27
N LEU A 184 13.18 12.22 -3.58
CA LEU A 184 14.19 13.02 -2.86
C LEU A 184 13.88 14.52 -2.92
N ALA A 185 13.55 15.03 -4.11
CA ALA A 185 13.18 16.43 -4.29
C ALA A 185 11.90 16.80 -3.51
N ALA A 186 10.91 15.91 -3.49
CA ALA A 186 9.66 16.13 -2.76
C ALA A 186 9.89 16.18 -1.24
N LEU A 187 10.73 15.28 -0.69
CA LEU A 187 11.13 15.33 0.72
C LEU A 187 11.85 16.64 1.07
N GLY A 188 12.68 17.15 0.15
CA GLY A 188 13.35 18.45 0.27
C GLY A 188 12.45 19.68 0.12
N SER A 189 11.22 19.52 -0.38
CA SER A 189 10.36 20.66 -0.71
C SER A 189 9.55 21.22 0.46
N ASP A 190 9.36 20.44 1.53
CA ASP A 190 8.57 20.85 2.70
C ASP A 190 9.49 21.10 3.92
N PRO A 191 9.66 22.36 4.35
CA PRO A 191 10.54 22.71 5.47
C PRO A 191 10.18 22.01 6.79
N LEU A 192 8.89 21.73 7.05
CA LEU A 192 8.46 21.07 8.29
C LEU A 192 8.82 19.58 8.30
N VAL A 193 8.80 18.94 7.13
CA VAL A 193 9.29 17.57 6.97
C VAL A 193 10.81 17.55 7.15
N LEU A 194 11.52 18.47 6.48
CA LEU A 194 12.98 18.56 6.58
C LEU A 194 13.48 18.77 8.01
N GLU A 195 12.76 19.52 8.84
CA GLU A 195 13.12 19.74 10.25
C GLU A 195 13.17 18.41 11.04
N LYS A 196 12.36 17.42 10.67
CA LYS A 196 12.31 16.13 11.37
C LYS A 196 13.32 15.11 10.84
N ILE A 197 13.79 15.27 9.60
CA ILE A 197 14.70 14.31 8.96
C ILE A 197 16.12 14.43 9.56
N LYS A 198 16.57 13.36 10.21
CA LYS A 198 17.99 13.16 10.61
C LYS A 198 18.78 12.45 9.51
N ALA A 199 18.15 11.52 8.79
CA ALA A 199 18.78 10.77 7.71
C ALA A 199 17.78 10.40 6.62
N VAL A 200 18.29 10.29 5.38
CA VAL A 200 17.62 9.70 4.22
C VAL A 200 18.53 8.58 3.70
N ILE A 201 18.06 7.34 3.80
CA ILE A 201 18.85 6.13 3.54
C ILE A 201 18.33 5.47 2.26
N ILE A 202 19.17 5.36 1.24
CA ILE A 202 18.80 4.81 -0.07
C ILE A 202 19.62 3.56 -0.37
N PRO A 203 19.09 2.37 -0.13
CA PRO A 203 19.64 1.14 -0.67
C PRO A 203 19.44 1.10 -2.20
N ASP A 204 20.48 1.45 -2.96
CA ASP A 204 20.46 1.38 -4.42
C ASP A 204 20.88 -0.04 -4.87
N GLN A 205 19.86 -0.82 -5.23
CA GLN A 205 19.99 -2.23 -5.62
C GLN A 205 20.14 -2.42 -7.13
N GLY A 206 20.09 -1.32 -7.89
CA GLY A 206 20.04 -1.31 -9.35
C GLY A 206 21.42 -1.23 -10.02
N ASN A 207 21.39 -1.31 -11.36
CA ASN A 207 22.53 -0.97 -12.21
C ASN A 207 22.33 0.34 -12.99
N ARG A 208 21.11 0.89 -12.99
CA ARG A 208 20.84 2.29 -13.33
C ARG A 208 20.75 3.08 -12.04
N LYS A 209 21.83 3.79 -11.70
CA LYS A 209 22.01 4.42 -10.40
C LYS A 209 21.27 5.74 -10.28
N ALA A 210 20.72 6.01 -9.09
CA ALA A 210 20.03 7.28 -8.80
C ALA A 210 20.99 8.48 -8.84
N VAL A 211 22.25 8.27 -8.45
CA VAL A 211 23.28 9.33 -8.46
C VAL A 211 23.62 9.85 -9.86
N ASP A 212 23.34 9.07 -10.90
CA ASP A 212 23.61 9.40 -12.31
C ASP A 212 22.43 10.11 -12.99
N GLU A 213 21.31 10.31 -12.29
CA GLU A 213 20.07 10.85 -12.85
C GLU A 213 20.07 12.39 -12.87
N PRO A 214 19.56 13.02 -13.94
CA PRO A 214 19.32 14.45 -13.95
C PRO A 214 18.45 14.91 -12.77
N GLY A 215 18.86 15.99 -12.09
CA GLY A 215 18.17 16.52 -10.91
C GLY A 215 18.64 15.93 -9.57
N PHE A 216 19.47 14.88 -9.58
CA PHE A 216 19.98 14.27 -8.33
C PHE A 216 20.80 15.26 -7.50
N ALA A 217 21.70 16.01 -8.13
CA ALA A 217 22.59 16.95 -7.42
C ALA A 217 21.80 18.04 -6.68
N GLU A 218 20.74 18.57 -7.31
CA GLU A 218 19.85 19.56 -6.72
C GLU A 218 19.06 18.99 -5.54
N ALA A 219 18.49 17.79 -5.69
CA ALA A 219 17.76 17.10 -4.63
C ALA A 219 18.68 16.75 -3.45
N ALA A 220 19.88 16.25 -3.73
CA ALA A 220 20.89 15.90 -2.74
C ALA A 220 21.40 17.13 -1.97
N ALA A 221 21.58 18.27 -2.64
CA ALA A 221 22.05 19.50 -2.00
C ALA A 221 21.11 20.00 -0.89
N VAL A 222 19.79 19.84 -1.04
CA VAL A 222 18.80 20.21 -0.02
C VAL A 222 18.86 19.27 1.20
N LEU A 223 19.15 17.99 0.97
CA LEU A 223 19.26 17.00 2.04
C LEU A 223 20.62 17.08 2.74
N GLY A 224 21.68 17.45 2.02
CA GLY A 224 23.04 17.59 2.54
C GLY A 224 23.58 16.28 3.10
N ASP A 225 24.32 16.37 4.20
CA ASP A 225 24.96 15.22 4.88
C ASP A 225 23.97 14.20 5.47
N ARG A 226 22.67 14.48 5.39
CA ARG A 226 21.62 13.55 5.82
C ARG A 226 21.36 12.45 4.79
N LEU A 227 21.70 12.65 3.52
CA LEU A 227 21.47 11.66 2.46
C LEU A 227 22.63 10.66 2.39
N ALA A 228 22.32 9.38 2.52
CA ALA A 228 23.25 8.27 2.37
C ALA A 228 22.74 7.28 1.32
N ILE A 229 23.52 7.09 0.25
CA ILE A 229 23.29 6.06 -0.77
C ILE A 229 24.13 4.83 -0.42
N HIS A 230 23.51 3.67 -0.44
CA HIS A 230 24.13 2.39 -0.11
C HIS A 230 23.98 1.42 -1.28
N ASP A 231 25.05 1.22 -2.04
CA ASP A 231 25.08 0.20 -3.08
C ASP A 231 25.02 -1.21 -2.47
N GLN A 232 24.15 -2.05 -3.02
CA GLN A 232 24.09 -3.47 -2.67
C GLN A 232 23.52 -4.30 -3.83
N PRO A 233 23.66 -5.65 -3.80
CA PRO A 233 22.99 -6.53 -4.75
C PRO A 233 21.45 -6.39 -4.67
N ASN A 234 20.75 -6.89 -5.68
CA ASN A 234 19.29 -6.99 -5.62
C ASN A 234 18.85 -8.07 -4.63
N LEU A 235 18.48 -7.64 -3.44
CA LEU A 235 17.94 -8.46 -2.36
C LEU A 235 16.41 -8.26 -2.21
N GLY A 236 15.78 -7.64 -3.21
CA GLY A 236 14.35 -7.32 -3.23
C GLY A 236 13.95 -6.22 -2.23
N GLY A 237 12.64 -6.04 -2.06
CA GLY A 237 12.07 -5.14 -1.05
C GLY A 237 12.55 -5.49 0.37
N SER A 238 12.51 -6.76 0.75
CA SER A 238 12.90 -7.17 2.12
C SER A 238 14.35 -6.80 2.44
N GLY A 239 15.28 -7.01 1.49
CA GLY A 239 16.68 -6.62 1.68
C GLY A 239 16.91 -5.12 1.63
N GLY A 240 16.14 -4.39 0.82
CA GLY A 240 16.14 -2.92 0.82
C GLY A 240 15.70 -2.35 2.17
N TYR A 241 14.49 -2.70 2.63
CA TYR A 241 13.97 -2.22 3.91
C TYR A 241 14.79 -2.72 5.11
N SER A 242 15.33 -3.94 5.05
CA SER A 242 16.29 -4.41 6.04
C SER A 242 17.53 -3.53 6.08
N ARG A 243 18.07 -3.11 4.92
CA ARG A 243 19.19 -2.17 4.88
C ARG A 243 18.84 -0.81 5.47
N VAL A 244 17.64 -0.28 5.17
CA VAL A 244 17.15 0.97 5.79
C VAL A 244 17.15 0.86 7.31
N MET A 245 16.53 -0.19 7.86
CA MET A 245 16.47 -0.38 9.30
C MET A 245 17.85 -0.58 9.92
N TYR A 246 18.71 -1.35 9.27
CA TYR A 246 20.07 -1.58 9.70
C TYR A 246 20.84 -0.27 9.86
N GLU A 247 20.87 0.54 8.79
CA GLU A 247 21.62 1.81 8.79
C GLU A 247 20.97 2.82 9.75
N ALA A 248 19.64 2.90 9.81
CA ALA A 248 18.95 3.79 10.73
C ALA A 248 19.28 3.46 12.20
N LEU A 249 19.29 2.18 12.57
CA LEU A 249 19.63 1.75 13.93
C LEU A 249 21.12 1.91 14.24
N LYS A 250 22.00 1.66 13.27
CA LYS A 250 23.46 1.64 13.47
C LYS A 250 24.10 3.02 13.39
N THR A 251 23.61 3.91 12.54
CA THR A 251 24.30 5.16 12.17
C THR A 251 23.57 6.43 12.60
N THR A 252 22.36 6.31 13.14
CA THR A 252 21.53 7.45 13.55
C THR A 252 20.95 7.27 14.94
N ASP A 253 20.52 8.36 15.55
CA ASP A 253 19.76 8.43 16.81
C ASP A 253 18.27 8.74 16.58
N ALA A 254 17.78 8.64 15.35
CA ALA A 254 16.40 8.96 15.00
C ALA A 254 15.39 8.13 15.82
N GLN A 255 14.38 8.80 16.39
CA GLN A 255 13.37 8.14 17.24
C GLN A 255 12.40 7.26 16.45
N TYR A 256 12.28 7.50 15.14
CA TYR A 256 11.41 6.74 14.24
C TYR A 256 12.12 6.44 12.92
N ILE A 257 11.78 5.29 12.33
CA ILE A 257 12.16 4.89 10.98
C ILE A 257 10.93 5.09 10.10
N VAL A 258 11.08 5.72 8.94
CA VAL A 258 9.98 5.91 7.97
C VAL A 258 10.33 5.17 6.70
N TYR A 259 9.67 4.03 6.49
CA TYR A 259 9.75 3.31 5.22
C TYR A 259 8.90 4.03 4.17
N MET A 260 9.46 4.16 2.98
CA MET A 260 8.81 4.69 1.78
C MET A 260 9.25 3.89 0.54
N ASP A 261 8.50 4.00 -0.56
CA ASP A 261 8.89 3.43 -1.86
C ASP A 261 9.51 4.48 -2.79
N ASP A 262 10.18 4.03 -3.85
CA ASP A 262 10.77 4.93 -4.86
C ASP A 262 9.77 5.39 -5.93
N ASP A 263 8.76 4.58 -6.28
CA ASP A 263 7.76 4.84 -7.32
C ASP A 263 6.43 5.39 -6.80
N ILE A 264 6.52 6.35 -5.87
CA ILE A 264 5.39 7.09 -5.31
C ILE A 264 5.34 8.56 -5.75
N GLU A 265 4.15 9.16 -5.73
CA GLU A 265 4.03 10.60 -5.51
C GLU A 265 3.62 10.84 -4.05
N ILE A 266 4.38 11.70 -3.36
CA ILE A 266 4.16 11.97 -1.94
C ILE A 266 3.35 13.27 -1.74
N GLU A 267 2.39 13.22 -0.82
CA GLU A 267 1.90 14.39 -0.10
C GLU A 267 2.76 14.57 1.17
N PRO A 268 3.72 15.52 1.25
CA PRO A 268 4.69 15.55 2.35
C PRO A 268 4.06 15.61 3.75
N ASP A 269 2.86 16.20 3.89
CA ASP A 269 2.12 16.22 5.14
C ASP A 269 1.75 14.82 5.67
N CYS A 270 1.72 13.79 4.81
CA CYS A 270 1.44 12.42 5.21
C CYS A 270 2.46 11.87 6.23
N ILE A 271 3.75 12.23 6.08
CA ILE A 271 4.81 11.86 7.01
C ILE A 271 4.57 12.52 8.36
N LEU A 272 4.24 13.82 8.36
CA LEU A 272 3.99 14.58 9.59
C LEU A 272 2.76 14.06 10.34
N ARG A 273 1.69 13.71 9.61
CA ARG A 273 0.47 13.10 10.19
C ARG A 273 0.77 11.78 10.88
N ALA A 274 1.45 10.87 10.17
CA ALA A 274 1.79 9.56 10.69
C ALA A 274 2.76 9.66 11.89
N LEU A 275 3.75 10.55 11.81
CA LEU A 275 4.68 10.85 12.89
C LEU A 275 3.96 11.45 14.11
N ALA A 276 3.08 12.44 13.92
CA ALA A 276 2.31 13.04 15.00
C ALA A 276 1.47 11.97 15.71
N PHE A 277 0.78 11.11 14.96
CA PHE A 277 0.03 10.01 15.53
C PHE A 277 0.92 9.05 16.33
N ALA A 278 2.09 8.68 15.80
CA ALA A 278 3.05 7.81 16.47
C ALA A 278 3.59 8.41 17.78
N ARG A 279 3.82 9.72 17.82
CA ARG A 279 4.28 10.45 19.03
C ARG A 279 3.22 10.51 20.12
N PHE A 280 1.95 10.65 19.73
CA PHE A 280 0.83 10.67 20.68
C PHE A 280 0.29 9.28 21.02
N ALA A 281 0.78 8.21 20.39
CA ALA A 281 0.31 6.85 20.64
C ALA A 281 0.45 6.44 22.12
N ARG A 282 -0.55 5.74 22.68
CA ARG A 282 -0.53 5.27 24.08
C ARG A 282 0.56 4.23 24.34
N THR A 283 0.87 3.46 23.31
CA THR A 283 1.92 2.43 23.25
C THR A 283 2.68 2.63 21.94
N PRO A 284 3.97 2.28 21.86
CA PRO A 284 4.68 2.30 20.57
C PRO A 284 3.85 1.54 19.52
N THR A 285 3.59 2.20 18.40
CA THR A 285 2.63 1.76 17.39
C THR A 285 3.24 1.98 16.01
N LEU A 286 3.12 0.98 15.13
CA LEU A 286 3.45 1.18 13.72
C LEU A 286 2.34 2.00 13.09
N VAL A 287 2.68 3.12 12.45
CA VAL A 287 1.70 4.01 11.82
C VAL A 287 1.94 4.03 10.32
N GLY A 288 1.07 3.34 9.59
CA GLY A 288 1.07 3.26 8.15
C GLY A 288 0.27 4.35 7.48
N GLY A 289 0.76 4.84 6.34
CA GLY A 289 -0.02 5.63 5.40
C GLY A 289 -0.85 4.73 4.49
N GLN A 290 -2.00 5.23 4.05
CA GLN A 290 -2.82 4.63 3.01
C GLN A 290 -2.21 4.86 1.61
N MET A 291 -2.73 4.13 0.63
CA MET A 291 -2.34 4.25 -0.77
C MET A 291 -3.50 4.80 -1.59
N LEU A 292 -3.27 5.93 -2.26
CA LEU A 292 -4.12 6.41 -3.36
C LEU A 292 -3.59 5.83 -4.68
N ASN A 293 -4.47 5.59 -5.65
CA ASN A 293 -4.06 5.03 -6.94
C ASN A 293 -3.36 6.10 -7.79
N LEU A 294 -2.12 5.85 -8.22
CA LEU A 294 -1.35 6.77 -9.06
C LEU A 294 -1.97 7.02 -10.45
N GLN A 295 -2.74 6.07 -10.99
CA GLN A 295 -3.39 6.20 -12.30
C GLN A 295 -4.78 6.84 -12.19
N GLU A 296 -5.51 6.53 -11.11
CA GLU A 296 -6.84 7.08 -10.79
C GLU A 296 -6.75 7.88 -9.49
N ARG A 297 -6.25 9.11 -9.59
CA ARG A 297 -5.68 9.86 -8.46
C ARG A 297 -6.68 10.31 -7.39
N SER A 298 -7.99 10.16 -7.59
CA SER A 298 -9.02 10.36 -6.55
C SER A 298 -9.41 9.08 -5.82
N HIS A 299 -8.83 7.92 -6.17
CA HIS A 299 -9.23 6.63 -5.65
C HIS A 299 -8.34 6.18 -4.49
N LEU A 300 -8.97 5.82 -3.38
CA LEU A 300 -8.32 5.12 -2.27
C LEU A 300 -8.28 3.62 -2.55
N HIS A 301 -7.09 3.04 -2.49
CA HIS A 301 -6.92 1.62 -2.71
C HIS A 301 -7.71 0.79 -1.69
N THR A 302 -7.52 1.04 -0.40
CA THR A 302 -8.21 0.34 0.71
C THR A 302 -8.09 1.16 1.99
N MET A 303 -9.08 1.05 2.88
CA MET A 303 -8.99 1.64 4.22
C MET A 303 -8.01 0.90 5.14
N GLY A 304 -7.76 -0.39 4.87
CA GLY A 304 -6.88 -1.22 5.69
C GLY A 304 -7.02 -2.71 5.39
N GLU A 305 -6.00 -3.48 5.76
CA GLU A 305 -5.87 -4.90 5.41
C GLU A 305 -5.60 -5.77 6.65
N VAL A 306 -6.05 -7.02 6.57
CA VAL A 306 -5.89 -8.05 7.59
C VAL A 306 -5.48 -9.36 6.95
N VAL A 307 -5.07 -10.34 7.76
CA VAL A 307 -4.88 -11.71 7.29
C VAL A 307 -6.07 -12.57 7.70
N ASP A 308 -6.80 -13.09 6.71
CA ASP A 308 -7.85 -14.08 6.92
C ASP A 308 -7.23 -15.35 7.53
N ARG A 309 -7.55 -15.62 8.79
CA ARG A 309 -7.03 -16.78 9.54
C ARG A 309 -7.56 -18.13 9.02
N GLY A 310 -8.67 -18.13 8.29
CA GLY A 310 -9.30 -19.33 7.74
C GLY A 310 -8.50 -19.97 6.62
N ILE A 311 -7.94 -19.16 5.71
CA ILE A 311 -7.07 -19.64 4.62
C ILE A 311 -5.66 -19.09 4.69
N TRP A 312 -5.34 -18.21 5.63
CA TRP A 312 -4.06 -17.52 5.75
C TRP A 312 -3.70 -16.73 4.49
N MET A 313 -4.56 -15.79 4.11
CA MET A 313 -4.35 -14.89 2.97
C MET A 313 -4.66 -13.46 3.41
N TRP A 314 -3.84 -12.50 3.03
CA TRP A 314 -4.16 -11.09 3.26
C TRP A 314 -5.40 -10.69 2.45
N THR A 315 -6.20 -9.80 3.00
CA THR A 315 -7.48 -9.34 2.43
C THR A 315 -7.84 -7.98 3.00
N ALA A 316 -8.81 -7.30 2.39
CA ALA A 316 -9.44 -6.14 2.99
C ALA A 316 -9.97 -6.47 4.39
N ALA A 317 -9.83 -5.52 5.31
CA ALA A 317 -10.41 -5.64 6.64
C ALA A 317 -11.95 -5.76 6.60
N PRO A 318 -12.60 -6.29 7.65
CA PRO A 318 -14.06 -6.33 7.70
C PRO A 318 -14.68 -4.95 7.51
N ASN A 319 -15.72 -4.85 6.67
CA ASN A 319 -16.40 -3.61 6.29
C ASN A 319 -15.52 -2.64 5.46
N VAL A 320 -14.55 -3.17 4.71
CA VAL A 320 -13.75 -2.40 3.76
C VAL A 320 -13.99 -2.92 2.34
N GLU A 321 -14.10 -1.98 1.42
CA GLU A 321 -14.12 -2.22 -0.02
C GLU A 321 -12.84 -1.62 -0.62
N TYR A 322 -12.34 -2.24 -1.68
CA TYR A 322 -11.21 -1.68 -2.43
C TYR A 322 -11.72 -0.60 -3.40
N ASP A 323 -10.82 0.31 -3.75
CA ASP A 323 -10.99 1.26 -4.87
C ASP A 323 -12.16 2.26 -4.67
N HIS A 324 -12.11 3.01 -3.56
CA HIS A 324 -13.09 4.05 -3.27
C HIS A 324 -12.76 5.36 -3.98
N ASP A 325 -13.56 5.76 -4.96
CA ASP A 325 -13.43 7.04 -5.67
C ASP A 325 -14.10 8.20 -4.91
N PHE A 326 -13.29 9.09 -4.33
CA PHE A 326 -13.80 10.27 -3.63
C PHE A 326 -14.43 11.32 -4.54
N SER A 327 -14.11 11.31 -5.84
CA SER A 327 -14.68 12.28 -6.79
C SER A 327 -16.14 11.99 -7.11
N LYS A 328 -16.52 10.72 -7.07
CA LYS A 328 -17.87 10.23 -7.30
C LYS A 328 -18.64 9.98 -6.00
N TYR A 329 -17.94 9.50 -4.98
CA TYR A 329 -18.50 9.20 -3.67
C TYR A 329 -17.76 10.02 -2.59
N PRO A 330 -18.08 11.33 -2.47
CA PRO A 330 -17.68 12.20 -1.36
C PRO A 330 -17.62 11.51 -0.01
N LEU A 331 -16.71 11.93 0.89
CA LEU A 331 -16.71 11.42 2.26
C LEU A 331 -18.05 11.69 2.96
N ARG A 332 -18.70 12.81 2.65
CA ARG A 332 -20.04 13.15 3.17
C ARG A 332 -21.20 12.37 2.56
N ASP A 333 -20.98 11.55 1.53
CA ASP A 333 -22.01 10.69 0.93
C ASP A 333 -22.36 9.54 1.88
N ARG A 334 -23.48 9.70 2.59
CA ARG A 334 -23.93 8.72 3.58
C ARG A 334 -24.27 7.36 2.98
N ASP A 335 -24.69 7.28 1.73
CA ASP A 335 -25.20 6.03 1.18
C ASP A 335 -24.07 5.17 0.63
N ASN A 336 -23.10 5.80 -0.05
CA ASN A 336 -21.97 5.11 -0.68
C ASN A 336 -20.70 5.11 0.19
N SER A 337 -20.47 6.12 1.04
CA SER A 337 -19.22 6.29 1.79
C SER A 337 -19.31 5.92 3.28
N LYS A 338 -20.47 5.46 3.78
CA LYS A 338 -20.66 5.11 5.21
C LYS A 338 -19.60 4.16 5.79
N LEU A 339 -19.03 3.27 4.97
CA LEU A 339 -18.01 2.32 5.43
C LEU A 339 -16.72 3.04 5.85
N LEU A 340 -16.39 4.17 5.23
CA LEU A 340 -15.23 5.00 5.58
C LEU A 340 -15.36 5.66 6.96
N HIS A 341 -16.57 5.74 7.51
CA HIS A 341 -16.82 6.29 8.83
C HIS A 341 -16.58 5.30 9.96
N ARG A 342 -16.36 4.01 9.67
CA ARG A 342 -15.97 3.04 10.69
C ARG A 342 -14.48 3.18 11.01
N ARG A 343 -14.10 2.93 12.26
CA ARG A 343 -12.70 2.66 12.59
C ARG A 343 -12.35 1.28 12.04
N ILE A 344 -11.33 1.22 11.20
CA ILE A 344 -10.84 -0.02 10.59
C ILE A 344 -9.58 -0.44 11.34
N ASP A 345 -9.61 -1.64 11.91
CA ASP A 345 -8.46 -2.25 12.56
C ASP A 345 -7.75 -3.18 11.57
N VAL A 346 -6.41 -3.14 11.60
CA VAL A 346 -5.54 -3.82 10.63
C VAL A 346 -4.59 -4.78 11.32
N ASP A 347 -4.05 -5.74 10.57
CA ASP A 347 -2.95 -6.60 11.06
C ASP A 347 -1.57 -6.04 10.71
N PHE A 348 -1.49 -5.27 9.62
CA PHE A 348 -0.24 -4.74 9.06
C PHE A 348 -0.55 -3.50 8.18
N ASN A 349 0.49 -2.83 7.69
CA ASN A 349 0.39 -1.84 6.63
C ASN A 349 1.53 -2.07 5.64
N GLY A 350 1.29 -1.82 4.37
CA GLY A 350 2.35 -1.84 3.35
C GLY A 350 3.44 -0.81 3.61
N TRP A 351 4.62 -1.06 3.05
CA TRP A 351 5.82 -0.25 3.31
C TRP A 351 6.01 0.95 2.36
N TRP A 352 5.03 1.25 1.51
CA TRP A 352 5.00 2.50 0.73
C TRP A 352 5.01 3.75 1.61
N THR A 353 4.48 3.66 2.83
CA THR A 353 4.64 4.64 3.92
C THR A 353 4.37 3.95 5.25
N CYS A 354 5.39 3.75 6.09
CA CYS A 354 5.21 3.21 7.44
C CYS A 354 6.20 3.81 8.44
N VAL A 355 5.67 4.44 9.48
CA VAL A 355 6.44 4.98 10.61
C VAL A 355 6.56 3.89 11.67
N ILE A 356 7.80 3.48 11.95
CA ILE A 356 8.16 2.44 12.90
C ILE A 356 8.94 3.09 14.05
N PRO A 357 8.46 3.04 15.30
CA PRO A 357 9.24 3.52 16.43
C PRO A 357 10.55 2.75 16.57
N ARG A 358 11.66 3.46 16.82
CA ARG A 358 12.99 2.85 16.98
C ARG A 358 13.00 1.69 17.96
N VAL A 359 12.35 1.88 19.12
CA VAL A 359 12.25 0.86 20.18
C VAL A 359 11.61 -0.44 19.69
N VAL A 360 10.67 -0.35 18.75
CA VAL A 360 10.02 -1.53 18.17
C VAL A 360 10.98 -2.25 17.24
N ALA A 361 11.69 -1.52 16.39
CA ALA A 361 12.69 -2.09 15.47
C ALA A 361 13.85 -2.78 16.23
N GLU A 362 14.33 -2.17 17.32
CA GLU A 362 15.36 -2.75 18.17
C GLU A 362 14.89 -4.05 18.86
N GLU A 363 13.62 -4.11 19.28
CA GLU A 363 13.08 -5.28 19.99
C GLU A 363 12.76 -6.45 19.07
N ILE A 364 12.06 -6.20 17.94
CA ILE A 364 11.55 -7.28 17.09
C ILE A 364 12.49 -7.64 15.93
N GLY A 365 13.53 -6.84 15.71
CA GLY A 365 14.59 -7.10 14.74
C GLY A 365 14.20 -6.87 13.28
N GLN A 366 15.10 -7.27 12.39
CA GLN A 366 15.03 -7.00 10.95
C GLN A 366 13.82 -7.69 10.28
N PRO A 367 13.42 -7.22 9.08
CA PRO A 367 12.55 -7.96 8.16
C PRO A 367 13.01 -9.40 7.90
N LEU A 368 12.08 -10.29 7.57
CA LEU A 368 12.42 -11.62 7.07
C LEU A 368 13.06 -11.54 5.66
N PRO A 369 14.01 -12.44 5.32
CA PRO A 369 14.66 -12.49 4.00
C PRO A 369 13.74 -13.11 2.93
N LEU A 370 12.71 -12.38 2.50
CA LEU A 370 11.63 -12.89 1.64
C LEU A 370 11.70 -12.40 0.19
N PHE A 371 12.68 -11.57 -0.16
CA PHE A 371 12.78 -10.83 -1.43
C PHE A 371 11.63 -9.81 -1.58
N LEU A 372 10.36 -10.23 -1.68
CA LEU A 372 9.19 -9.34 -1.71
C LEU A 372 7.90 -10.05 -1.32
N LYS A 373 6.91 -9.26 -0.88
CA LYS A 373 5.56 -9.68 -0.44
C LYS A 373 5.63 -10.46 0.86
N TRP A 374 4.61 -10.22 1.71
CA TRP A 374 4.42 -10.83 3.02
C TRP A 374 5.44 -10.43 4.09
N ASP A 375 6.48 -9.68 3.74
CA ASP A 375 7.46 -9.11 4.65
C ASP A 375 6.84 -8.02 5.53
N ASP A 376 6.05 -7.14 4.94
CA ASP A 376 5.19 -6.17 5.64
C ASP A 376 4.14 -6.85 6.54
N VAL A 377 3.46 -7.87 6.01
CA VAL A 377 2.46 -8.67 6.73
C VAL A 377 3.09 -9.33 7.96
N GLU A 378 4.23 -10.00 7.79
CA GLU A 378 4.90 -10.68 8.89
C GLU A 378 5.36 -9.69 9.96
N TYR A 379 5.93 -8.56 9.55
CA TYR A 379 6.43 -7.56 10.48
C TYR A 379 5.29 -6.98 11.33
N GLY A 380 4.11 -6.73 10.74
CA GLY A 380 2.91 -6.30 11.46
C GLY A 380 2.38 -7.36 12.45
N LEU A 381 2.33 -8.63 12.02
CA LEU A 381 1.93 -9.75 12.89
C LEU A 381 2.91 -9.96 14.06
N ARG A 382 4.21 -9.84 13.80
CA ARG A 382 5.28 -9.95 14.79
C ARG A 382 5.25 -8.79 15.77
N ALA A 383 5.08 -7.56 15.30
CA ALA A 383 4.91 -6.38 16.14
C ALA A 383 3.69 -6.56 17.09
N ARG A 384 2.56 -7.01 16.54
CA ARG A 384 1.35 -7.28 17.34
C ARG A 384 1.59 -8.35 18.41
N ALA A 385 2.34 -9.41 18.09
CA ALA A 385 2.69 -10.45 19.05
C ALA A 385 3.59 -9.93 20.20
N ALA A 386 4.42 -8.90 19.94
CA ALA A 386 5.21 -8.19 20.94
C ALA A 386 4.43 -7.08 21.68
N GLY A 387 3.14 -6.88 21.39
CA GLY A 387 2.31 -5.87 22.04
C GLY A 387 2.30 -4.50 21.34
N TYR A 388 2.91 -4.40 20.15
CA TYR A 388 2.96 -3.19 19.33
C TYR A 388 1.89 -3.25 18.23
N PRO A 389 0.78 -2.51 18.33
CA PRO A 389 -0.25 -2.53 17.30
C PRO A 389 0.24 -1.84 16.02
N THR A 390 -0.49 -2.10 14.92
CA THR A 390 -0.37 -1.35 13.67
C THR A 390 -1.64 -0.56 13.44
N VAL A 391 -1.51 0.67 12.93
CA VAL A 391 -2.60 1.54 12.52
C VAL A 391 -2.33 2.02 11.09
N THR A 392 -3.27 1.75 10.18
CA THR A 392 -3.33 2.45 8.89
C THR A 392 -4.11 3.74 9.11
N LEU A 393 -3.46 4.90 8.96
CA LEU A 393 -4.03 6.21 9.31
C LEU A 393 -4.73 6.85 8.09
N PRO A 394 -6.07 7.01 8.11
CA PRO A 394 -6.76 7.69 7.04
C PRO A 394 -6.34 9.17 6.93
N GLY A 395 -6.27 9.68 5.69
CA GLY A 395 -5.80 11.03 5.42
C GLY A 395 -4.28 11.19 5.45
N ALA A 396 -3.50 10.17 5.80
CA ALA A 396 -2.08 10.11 5.51
C ALA A 396 -1.86 9.14 4.35
N ALA A 397 -1.49 9.64 3.17
CA ALA A 397 -1.32 8.79 2.00
C ALA A 397 -0.22 9.25 1.04
N VAL A 398 0.15 8.31 0.18
CA VAL A 398 0.95 8.51 -1.03
C VAL A 398 0.16 7.99 -2.23
N TRP A 399 0.44 8.50 -3.42
CA TRP A 399 -0.04 7.88 -4.66
C TRP A 399 0.96 6.84 -5.12
N HIS A 400 0.48 5.63 -5.41
CA HIS A 400 1.31 4.52 -5.86
C HIS A 400 0.50 3.63 -6.81
N MET A 401 1.18 2.83 -7.65
CA MET A 401 0.49 1.94 -8.58
C MET A 401 -0.25 0.81 -7.84
N ALA A 402 -1.58 0.78 -7.99
CA ALA A 402 -2.43 -0.24 -7.41
C ALA A 402 -2.16 -1.64 -7.99
N TRP A 403 -2.59 -2.67 -7.27
CA TRP A 403 -2.44 -4.06 -7.71
C TRP A 403 -3.38 -4.43 -8.86
N SER A 404 -4.50 -3.71 -9.02
CA SER A 404 -5.47 -3.91 -10.10
C SER A 404 -4.83 -3.80 -11.49
N ASP A 405 -3.73 -3.06 -11.59
CA ASP A 405 -3.03 -2.77 -12.84
C ASP A 405 -1.80 -3.68 -13.05
N LYS A 406 -1.65 -4.74 -12.22
CA LYS A 406 -0.49 -5.65 -12.21
C LYS A 406 -0.91 -7.13 -12.39
N ASP A 407 -0.10 -7.89 -13.12
CA ASP A 407 -0.22 -9.36 -13.29
C ASP A 407 0.41 -10.17 -12.13
N ASP A 408 0.52 -9.59 -10.93
CA ASP A 408 1.36 -10.13 -9.84
C ASP A 408 0.90 -11.49 -9.28
N ALA A 409 -0.37 -11.85 -9.50
CA ALA A 409 -0.93 -13.14 -9.12
C ALA A 409 -0.64 -14.27 -10.13
N ILE A 410 -0.09 -13.97 -11.32
CA ILE A 410 0.19 -14.96 -12.37
C ILE A 410 1.63 -14.93 -12.90
N ASP A 411 2.35 -13.82 -12.75
CA ASP A 411 3.72 -13.68 -13.21
C ASP A 411 4.74 -14.30 -12.23
N TRP A 412 6.00 -13.90 -12.35
CA TRP A 412 7.08 -14.36 -11.48
C TRP A 412 6.84 -14.07 -9.97
N GLN A 413 6.02 -13.07 -9.63
CA GLN A 413 5.67 -12.74 -8.25
C GLN A 413 4.80 -13.83 -7.61
N ALA A 414 4.07 -14.64 -8.39
CA ALA A 414 3.26 -15.74 -7.88
C ALA A 414 4.10 -16.81 -7.14
N TYR A 415 5.39 -16.95 -7.49
CA TYR A 415 6.35 -17.76 -6.73
C TYR A 415 6.52 -17.20 -5.31
N PHE A 416 6.82 -15.92 -5.19
CA PHE A 416 7.06 -15.25 -3.91
C PHE A 416 5.78 -15.18 -3.07
N HIS A 417 4.63 -14.88 -3.69
CA HIS A 417 3.33 -14.90 -3.01
C HIS A 417 3.06 -16.23 -2.31
N LEU A 418 3.27 -17.37 -2.99
CA LEU A 418 3.00 -18.67 -2.38
C LEU A 418 4.09 -19.08 -1.38
N ARG A 419 5.37 -18.95 -1.74
CA ARG A 419 6.47 -19.34 -0.83
C ARG A 419 6.38 -18.55 0.48
N ASN A 420 6.23 -17.24 0.38
CA ASN A 420 6.28 -16.36 1.54
C ASN A 420 5.00 -16.47 2.38
N ARG A 421 3.82 -16.69 1.76
CA ARG A 421 2.60 -17.08 2.49
C ARG A 421 2.83 -18.31 3.36
N LEU A 422 3.50 -19.34 2.84
CA LEU A 422 3.80 -20.55 3.59
C LEU A 422 4.81 -20.28 4.72
N VAL A 423 5.84 -19.46 4.50
CA VAL A 423 6.81 -19.05 5.53
C VAL A 423 6.10 -18.32 6.67
N VAL A 424 5.30 -17.29 6.37
CA VAL A 424 4.59 -16.50 7.38
C VAL A 424 3.52 -17.35 8.08
N ALA A 425 2.85 -18.25 7.36
CA ALA A 425 1.95 -19.23 7.97
C ALA A 425 2.71 -20.14 8.94
N ALA A 426 3.91 -20.60 8.59
CA ALA A 426 4.69 -21.48 9.45
C ALA A 426 5.04 -20.81 10.79
N LEU A 427 5.28 -19.51 10.77
CA LEU A 427 5.61 -18.72 11.95
C LEU A 427 4.37 -18.43 12.82
N HIS A 428 3.28 -17.94 12.23
CA HIS A 428 2.18 -17.33 12.98
C HIS A 428 0.85 -18.09 12.96
N LEU A 429 0.63 -19.03 12.04
CA LEU A 429 -0.62 -19.78 11.98
C LEU A 429 -0.74 -20.70 13.20
N GLY A 430 -1.91 -20.73 13.83
CA GLY A 430 -2.16 -21.54 15.02
C GLY A 430 -2.47 -23.02 14.74
N ASN A 431 -2.98 -23.34 13.55
CA ASN A 431 -3.47 -24.68 13.18
C ASN A 431 -2.50 -25.48 12.28
N ASP A 432 -2.94 -26.62 11.76
CA ASP A 432 -2.15 -27.54 10.94
C ASP A 432 -1.95 -27.11 9.47
N GLY A 433 -2.46 -25.94 9.07
CA GLY A 433 -2.31 -25.39 7.72
C GLY A 433 -3.18 -26.06 6.65
N ARG A 434 -3.95 -27.11 6.95
CA ARG A 434 -4.72 -27.85 5.94
C ARG A 434 -5.70 -26.98 5.15
N PRO A 435 -6.50 -26.08 5.77
CA PRO A 435 -7.42 -25.23 5.02
C PRO A 435 -6.71 -24.32 4.00
N MET A 436 -5.57 -23.73 4.39
CA MET A 436 -4.71 -22.94 3.50
C MET A 436 -4.22 -23.80 2.32
N ILE A 437 -3.69 -24.99 2.60
CA ILE A 437 -3.15 -25.88 1.56
C ILE A 437 -4.25 -26.28 0.58
N VAL A 438 -5.44 -26.65 1.07
CA VAL A 438 -6.61 -26.98 0.22
C VAL A 438 -7.03 -25.77 -0.61
N ASN A 439 -7.01 -24.57 -0.05
CA ASN A 439 -7.31 -23.34 -0.79
C ASN A 439 -6.36 -23.15 -2.00
N THR A 440 -5.07 -23.50 -1.88
CA THR A 440 -4.13 -23.42 -3.01
C THR A 440 -4.48 -24.38 -4.17
N VAL A 441 -5.13 -25.52 -3.89
CA VAL A 441 -5.55 -26.47 -4.94
C VAL A 441 -6.58 -25.83 -5.87
N LYS A 442 -7.52 -25.04 -5.32
CA LYS A 442 -8.51 -24.29 -6.10
C LYS A 442 -7.83 -23.28 -7.04
N ALA A 443 -6.82 -22.57 -6.55
CA ALA A 443 -6.04 -21.63 -7.38
C ALA A 443 -5.30 -22.36 -8.50
N THR A 444 -4.65 -23.49 -8.21
CA THR A 444 -3.98 -24.32 -9.23
C THR A 444 -4.94 -24.79 -10.32
N LEU A 445 -6.13 -25.28 -9.96
CA LEU A 445 -7.14 -25.68 -10.95
C LEU A 445 -7.56 -24.49 -11.83
N LYS A 446 -7.74 -23.30 -11.23
CA LYS A 446 -8.05 -22.08 -11.98
C LYS A 446 -6.94 -21.74 -12.98
N HIS A 447 -5.67 -21.75 -12.57
CA HIS A 447 -4.52 -21.46 -13.45
C HIS A 447 -4.45 -22.45 -14.62
N LEU A 448 -4.61 -23.75 -14.35
CA LEU A 448 -4.62 -24.77 -15.41
C LEU A 448 -5.78 -24.55 -16.41
N LEU A 449 -6.97 -24.20 -15.93
CA LEU A 449 -8.13 -23.86 -16.77
C LEU A 449 -7.94 -22.56 -17.56
N CYS A 450 -7.11 -21.64 -17.05
CA CYS A 450 -6.73 -20.40 -17.72
C CYS A 450 -5.48 -20.53 -18.61
N LEU A 451 -4.92 -21.74 -18.75
CA LEU A 451 -3.70 -22.02 -19.51
C LEU A 451 -2.45 -21.29 -18.99
N GLU A 452 -2.40 -21.04 -17.68
CA GLU A 452 -1.31 -20.36 -16.94
C GLU A 452 -0.34 -21.42 -16.38
N TYR A 453 0.33 -22.13 -17.28
CA TYR A 453 1.15 -23.29 -16.93
C TYR A 453 2.46 -22.89 -16.24
N SER A 454 3.07 -21.80 -16.68
CA SER A 454 4.25 -21.23 -16.03
C SER A 454 3.98 -20.90 -14.56
N THR A 455 2.81 -20.34 -14.24
CA THR A 455 2.39 -20.00 -12.87
C THR A 455 2.32 -21.24 -11.98
N VAL A 456 1.77 -22.35 -12.48
CA VAL A 456 1.72 -23.61 -11.70
C VAL A 456 3.13 -24.19 -11.50
N ALA A 457 4.00 -24.11 -12.51
CA ALA A 457 5.38 -24.60 -12.42
C ALA A 457 6.18 -23.83 -11.35
N ILE A 458 6.11 -22.50 -11.34
CA ILE A 458 6.81 -21.68 -10.35
C ILE A 458 6.15 -21.79 -8.97
N GLN A 459 4.83 -21.97 -8.85
CA GLN A 459 4.19 -22.27 -7.56
C GLN A 459 4.63 -23.64 -7.01
N ASN A 460 4.86 -24.62 -7.87
CA ASN A 460 5.45 -25.90 -7.44
C ASN A 460 6.89 -25.71 -6.95
N GLN A 461 7.69 -24.88 -7.62
CA GLN A 461 9.02 -24.50 -7.13
C GLN A 461 8.96 -23.77 -5.79
N ALA A 462 8.00 -22.87 -5.59
CA ALA A 462 7.77 -22.16 -4.32
C ALA A 462 7.53 -23.13 -3.15
N ILE A 463 6.73 -24.19 -3.38
CA ILE A 463 6.51 -25.23 -2.37
C ILE A 463 7.80 -26.02 -2.09
N ARG A 464 8.60 -26.35 -3.11
CA ARG A 464 9.89 -27.05 -2.91
C ARG A 464 10.83 -26.22 -2.04
N ASP A 465 10.97 -24.92 -2.34
CA ASP A 465 11.87 -24.05 -1.62
C ASP A 465 11.42 -23.82 -0.18
N PHE A 466 10.09 -23.71 0.05
CA PHE A 466 9.55 -23.71 1.41
C PHE A 466 9.84 -25.03 2.16
N LEU A 467 9.63 -26.18 1.52
CA LEU A 467 9.88 -27.51 2.07
C LEU A 467 11.37 -27.78 2.33
N ALA A 468 12.28 -27.04 1.69
CA ALA A 468 13.73 -27.11 1.92
C ALA A 468 14.16 -26.46 3.24
N GLY A 469 13.27 -25.67 3.87
CA GLY A 469 13.46 -25.14 5.22
C GLY A 469 14.06 -23.73 5.28
N PRO A 470 14.12 -23.14 6.49
CA PRO A 470 14.45 -21.73 6.71
C PRO A 470 15.90 -21.36 6.34
N ASP A 471 16.84 -22.31 6.39
CA ASP A 471 18.26 -22.02 6.15
C ASP A 471 18.51 -21.53 4.71
N ARG A 472 17.66 -21.94 3.76
CA ARG A 472 17.77 -21.56 2.35
C ARG A 472 17.29 -20.15 2.03
N LEU A 473 16.56 -19.47 2.93
CA LEU A 473 15.92 -18.19 2.59
C LEU A 473 16.92 -17.11 2.20
N PHE A 474 18.01 -16.94 2.98
CA PHE A 474 19.07 -15.99 2.64
C PHE A 474 19.81 -16.37 1.35
N GLU A 475 20.07 -17.66 1.15
CA GLU A 475 20.75 -18.13 -0.07
C GLU A 475 19.92 -17.87 -1.34
N LEU A 476 18.58 -17.90 -1.22
CA LEU A 476 17.66 -17.68 -2.33
C LEU A 476 17.47 -16.20 -2.67
N LEU A 477 17.78 -15.25 -1.77
CA LEU A 477 17.58 -13.82 -2.02
C LEU A 477 18.18 -13.34 -3.36
N PRO A 478 19.48 -13.57 -3.66
CA PRO A 478 20.07 -13.06 -4.89
C PRO A 478 19.70 -13.87 -6.15
N SER A 479 19.29 -15.13 -6.03
CA SER A 479 19.13 -16.03 -7.19
C SER A 479 17.68 -16.34 -7.57
N ALA A 480 16.74 -16.34 -6.63
CA ALA A 480 15.38 -16.86 -6.84
C ALA A 480 14.66 -16.16 -7.99
N LEU A 481 14.78 -14.84 -8.12
CA LEU A 481 14.17 -14.10 -9.23
C LEU A 481 14.70 -14.58 -10.58
N GLY A 482 16.03 -14.73 -10.72
CA GLY A 482 16.67 -15.20 -11.94
C GLY A 482 16.28 -16.64 -12.30
N ASP A 483 16.19 -17.51 -11.30
CA ASP A 483 15.81 -18.91 -11.49
C ASP A 483 14.33 -19.06 -11.87
N VAL A 484 13.43 -18.29 -11.24
CA VAL A 484 12.01 -18.21 -11.62
C VAL A 484 11.86 -17.67 -13.04
N ALA A 485 12.57 -16.59 -13.40
CA ALA A 485 12.54 -16.04 -14.75
C ALA A 485 13.04 -17.05 -15.79
N ARG A 486 14.07 -17.84 -15.47
CA ARG A 486 14.58 -18.90 -16.34
C ARG A 486 13.55 -20.01 -16.54
N LEU A 487 12.96 -20.52 -15.46
CA LEU A 487 11.93 -21.56 -15.52
C LEU A 487 10.72 -21.11 -16.37
N ARG A 488 10.31 -19.84 -16.26
CA ARG A 488 9.18 -19.32 -17.03
C ARG A 488 9.44 -19.26 -18.54
N LYS A 489 10.68 -19.12 -18.99
CA LYS A 489 11.00 -19.07 -20.44
C LYS A 489 10.67 -20.35 -21.19
N ASP A 490 10.55 -21.48 -20.48
CA ASP A 490 10.18 -22.77 -21.06
C ASP A 490 8.68 -22.89 -21.37
N PHE A 491 7.89 -21.85 -21.05
CA PHE A 491 6.43 -21.85 -21.14
C PHE A 491 5.92 -20.71 -22.04
N PRO A 492 5.16 -21.01 -23.12
CA PRO A 492 4.59 -19.99 -24.01
C PRO A 492 3.70 -18.95 -23.32
N ASP A 493 3.02 -19.32 -22.23
CA ASP A 493 2.16 -18.41 -21.47
C ASP A 493 2.93 -17.34 -20.67
N ALA A 494 4.26 -17.41 -20.66
CA ALA A 494 5.13 -16.42 -20.01
C ALA A 494 6.08 -15.69 -20.96
N VAL A 495 6.04 -15.98 -22.26
CA VAL A 495 6.85 -15.29 -23.26
C VAL A 495 6.02 -14.15 -23.85
N THR A 496 6.34 -12.92 -23.43
CA THR A 496 5.65 -11.72 -23.91
C THR A 496 6.07 -11.37 -25.33
N LEU A 497 5.08 -11.21 -26.21
CA LEU A 497 5.21 -10.65 -27.53
C LEU A 497 4.77 -9.18 -27.50
N PRO A 498 5.38 -8.29 -28.31
CA PRO A 498 5.01 -6.87 -28.34
C PRO A 498 3.55 -6.62 -28.76
N SER A 499 2.99 -7.49 -29.61
CA SER A 499 1.62 -7.36 -30.09
C SER A 499 1.10 -8.70 -30.61
N SER A 500 -0.22 -8.88 -30.59
CA SER A 500 -0.88 -10.01 -31.24
C SER A 500 -0.69 -10.02 -32.76
N THR A 501 -0.33 -8.88 -33.36
CA THR A 501 0.01 -8.78 -34.80
C THR A 501 1.31 -9.50 -35.17
N ALA A 502 2.15 -9.85 -34.18
CA ALA A 502 3.31 -10.72 -34.39
C ALA A 502 2.92 -12.19 -34.65
N LEU A 503 1.63 -12.53 -34.53
CA LEU A 503 1.07 -13.86 -34.76
C LEU A 503 0.04 -13.82 -35.90
N PRO A 504 -0.30 -14.97 -36.51
CA PRO A 504 -1.36 -15.03 -37.52
C PRO A 504 -2.70 -14.53 -36.96
N LEU A 505 -3.52 -13.94 -37.84
CA LEU A 505 -4.86 -13.46 -37.47
C LEU A 505 -5.69 -14.59 -36.83
N PRO A 506 -6.46 -14.30 -35.76
CA PRO A 506 -7.20 -15.32 -35.05
C PRO A 506 -8.17 -16.05 -35.98
N SER A 507 -8.26 -17.37 -35.85
CA SER A 507 -9.08 -18.20 -36.73
C SER A 507 -10.58 -18.11 -36.43
N GLY A 508 -10.94 -17.85 -35.17
CA GLY A 508 -12.32 -17.99 -34.66
C GLY A 508 -12.86 -19.43 -34.69
N ALA A 509 -12.04 -20.41 -35.09
CA ALA A 509 -12.46 -21.79 -35.26
C ALA A 509 -12.67 -22.49 -33.92
N ASP A 510 -13.68 -23.37 -33.84
CA ASP A 510 -14.03 -24.15 -32.64
C ASP A 510 -14.33 -23.30 -31.39
N VAL A 511 -14.56 -21.99 -31.54
CA VAL A 511 -14.93 -21.10 -30.43
C VAL A 511 -16.44 -20.98 -30.34
N GLY A 512 -17.02 -21.39 -29.20
CA GLY A 512 -18.44 -21.18 -28.93
C GLY A 512 -18.76 -19.77 -28.43
N ALA A 513 -20.03 -19.37 -28.44
CA ALA A 513 -20.48 -18.17 -27.74
C ALA A 513 -20.36 -18.37 -26.21
N VAL A 514 -19.34 -17.75 -25.61
CA VAL A 514 -19.06 -17.84 -24.17
C VAL A 514 -19.22 -16.47 -23.51
N GLY A 515 -20.38 -16.24 -22.89
CA GLY A 515 -20.58 -15.15 -21.94
C GLY A 515 -20.38 -15.58 -20.49
N GLU A 516 -20.30 -14.61 -19.59
CA GLU A 516 -20.15 -14.85 -18.15
C GLU A 516 -21.33 -15.69 -17.60
N PRO A 517 -21.06 -16.79 -16.86
CA PRO A 517 -22.12 -17.60 -16.27
C PRO A 517 -22.78 -16.90 -15.07
N GLY A 518 -23.93 -16.26 -15.31
CA GLY A 518 -24.65 -15.46 -14.31
C GLY A 518 -25.33 -16.23 -13.17
N ASN A 519 -25.55 -17.55 -13.28
CA ASN A 519 -26.21 -18.36 -12.25
C ASN A 519 -25.44 -19.65 -11.91
N PRO A 520 -25.72 -20.30 -10.76
CA PRO A 520 -24.99 -21.49 -10.31
C PRO A 520 -25.02 -22.67 -11.30
N ILE A 521 -26.16 -22.91 -11.95
CA ILE A 521 -26.31 -23.98 -12.94
C ILE A 521 -25.42 -23.70 -14.14
N ALA A 522 -25.42 -22.46 -14.65
CA ALA A 522 -24.56 -22.04 -15.74
C ALA A 522 -23.07 -22.20 -15.39
N LYS A 523 -22.67 -21.88 -14.15
CA LYS A 523 -21.29 -22.08 -13.67
C LYS A 523 -20.90 -23.57 -13.71
N VAL A 524 -21.76 -24.45 -13.22
CA VAL A 524 -21.53 -25.91 -13.25
C VAL A 524 -21.45 -26.43 -14.68
N VAL A 525 -22.36 -26.02 -15.56
CA VAL A 525 -22.34 -26.42 -16.98
C VAL A 525 -21.06 -25.93 -17.67
N ARG A 526 -20.64 -24.68 -17.44
CA ARG A 526 -19.40 -24.12 -18.00
C ARG A 526 -18.17 -24.85 -17.47
N LEU A 527 -18.13 -25.15 -16.17
CA LEU A 527 -17.05 -25.94 -15.58
C LEU A 527 -17.00 -27.35 -16.19
N GLY A 528 -18.13 -28.03 -16.33
CA GLY A 528 -18.21 -29.34 -16.96
C GLY A 528 -17.70 -29.33 -18.42
N LYS A 529 -18.08 -28.31 -19.20
CA LYS A 529 -17.57 -28.13 -20.57
C LYS A 529 -16.05 -27.90 -20.59
N GLY A 530 -15.54 -27.02 -19.73
CA GLY A 530 -14.11 -26.74 -19.62
C GLY A 530 -13.30 -27.98 -19.23
N VAL A 531 -13.78 -28.74 -18.24
CA VAL A 531 -13.15 -30.01 -17.82
C VAL A 531 -13.16 -31.03 -18.96
N LEU A 532 -14.30 -31.25 -19.62
CA LEU A 532 -14.40 -32.19 -20.73
C LEU A 532 -13.47 -31.82 -21.88
N HIS A 533 -13.36 -30.53 -22.20
CA HIS A 533 -12.45 -30.03 -23.22
C HIS A 533 -10.98 -30.29 -22.83
N ASN A 534 -10.60 -30.01 -21.58
CA ASN A 534 -9.24 -30.23 -21.08
C ASN A 534 -8.82 -31.71 -21.04
N LEU A 535 -9.77 -32.65 -21.01
CA LEU A 535 -9.49 -34.09 -21.10
C LEU A 535 -9.28 -34.60 -22.54
N ARG A 536 -9.68 -33.82 -23.56
CA ARG A 536 -9.51 -34.19 -24.97
C ARG A 536 -8.13 -33.78 -25.49
N PRO A 537 -7.58 -34.47 -26.51
CA PRO A 537 -6.39 -34.00 -27.21
C PRO A 537 -6.57 -32.56 -27.71
N ALA A 538 -5.51 -31.75 -27.64
CA ALA A 538 -5.49 -30.42 -28.24
C ALA A 538 -5.26 -30.52 -29.75
N LYS A 539 -5.92 -29.66 -30.52
CA LYS A 539 -5.67 -29.48 -31.95
C LYS A 539 -4.45 -28.56 -32.10
N THR A 540 -3.34 -29.13 -32.58
CA THR A 540 -2.04 -28.42 -32.66
C THR A 540 -2.05 -27.27 -33.67
N GLU A 541 -2.97 -27.26 -34.64
CA GLU A 541 -3.15 -26.12 -35.55
C GLU A 541 -3.40 -24.79 -34.81
N HIS A 542 -4.06 -24.86 -33.65
CA HIS A 542 -4.35 -23.70 -32.80
C HIS A 542 -3.13 -23.21 -32.02
N HIS A 543 -2.00 -23.92 -32.08
CA HIS A 543 -0.72 -23.51 -31.48
C HIS A 543 0.13 -22.66 -32.42
N ASP A 544 -0.14 -22.71 -33.72
CA ASP A 544 0.53 -21.90 -34.74
C ASP A 544 -0.31 -20.68 -35.12
N ARG A 545 -1.64 -20.84 -35.13
CA ARG A 545 -2.61 -19.76 -35.36
C ARG A 545 -3.58 -19.68 -34.17
N PRO A 546 -3.63 -18.55 -33.42
CA PRO A 546 -4.51 -18.45 -32.27
C PRO A 546 -5.98 -18.54 -32.69
N GLN A 547 -6.83 -19.08 -31.82
CA GLN A 547 -8.27 -19.06 -32.03
C GLN A 547 -8.87 -17.67 -31.77
N LEU A 548 -8.35 -16.99 -30.75
CA LEU A 548 -8.81 -15.68 -30.29
C LEU A 548 -7.63 -14.80 -29.87
N ASN A 549 -7.87 -13.48 -29.96
CA ASN A 549 -7.12 -12.48 -29.23
C ASN A 549 -8.01 -11.97 -28.10
N VAL A 550 -7.64 -12.24 -26.85
CA VAL A 550 -8.47 -11.99 -25.67
C VAL A 550 -7.88 -10.82 -24.85
N PRO A 551 -8.64 -9.74 -24.64
CA PRO A 551 -8.27 -8.69 -23.69
C PRO A 551 -8.16 -9.21 -22.26
N THR A 552 -7.36 -8.56 -21.43
CA THR A 552 -7.14 -8.97 -20.02
C THR A 552 -8.46 -9.09 -19.24
N LEU A 553 -9.41 -8.17 -19.45
CA LEU A 553 -10.72 -8.17 -18.80
C LEU A 553 -11.56 -9.42 -19.12
N ASP A 554 -11.43 -9.96 -20.33
CA ASP A 554 -12.18 -11.12 -20.82
C ASP A 554 -11.44 -12.44 -20.58
N ALA A 555 -10.19 -12.41 -20.12
CA ALA A 555 -9.31 -13.56 -19.90
C ALA A 555 -9.72 -14.38 -18.67
N ARG A 556 -10.93 -14.95 -18.70
CA ARG A 556 -11.58 -15.63 -17.58
C ARG A 556 -11.67 -17.14 -17.83
N TRP A 557 -11.62 -17.92 -16.75
CA TRP A 557 -11.61 -19.39 -16.79
C TRP A 557 -12.73 -20.00 -17.64
N PHE A 558 -13.92 -19.39 -17.65
CA PHE A 558 -15.05 -19.91 -18.41
C PHE A 558 -14.85 -19.81 -19.92
N LEU A 559 -14.10 -18.81 -20.40
CA LEU A 559 -13.72 -18.66 -21.80
C LEU A 559 -12.47 -19.49 -22.12
N LEU A 560 -11.39 -19.28 -21.35
CA LEU A 560 -10.07 -19.87 -21.62
C LEU A 560 -10.03 -21.39 -21.49
N SER A 561 -10.91 -21.98 -20.66
CA SER A 561 -10.97 -23.45 -20.51
C SER A 561 -11.55 -24.19 -21.72
N GLN A 562 -12.02 -23.48 -22.74
CA GLN A 562 -12.67 -24.03 -23.93
C GLN A 562 -11.87 -23.77 -25.23
N VAL A 563 -10.61 -23.35 -25.13
CA VAL A 563 -9.72 -23.09 -26.28
C VAL A 563 -8.40 -23.87 -26.18
N ASP A 564 -7.81 -24.14 -27.33
CA ASP A 564 -6.53 -24.82 -27.52
C ASP A 564 -5.36 -23.83 -27.69
N GLY A 565 -5.60 -22.65 -28.24
CA GLY A 565 -4.58 -21.62 -28.35
C GLY A 565 -5.15 -20.21 -28.45
N VAL A 566 -4.62 -19.29 -27.66
CA VAL A 566 -5.17 -17.95 -27.48
C VAL A 566 -4.08 -16.95 -27.10
N THR A 567 -4.13 -15.74 -27.66
CA THR A 567 -3.30 -14.66 -27.16
C THR A 567 -4.06 -13.93 -26.05
N VAL A 568 -3.42 -13.69 -24.92
CA VAL A 568 -3.99 -12.92 -23.81
C VAL A 568 -3.13 -11.67 -23.60
N THR A 569 -3.76 -10.51 -23.50
CA THR A 569 -3.06 -9.25 -23.23
C THR A 569 -2.51 -9.26 -21.80
N THR A 570 -1.32 -8.67 -21.59
CA THR A 570 -0.76 -8.46 -20.25
C THR A 570 -1.55 -7.37 -19.52
N ALA A 571 -1.58 -7.38 -18.18
CA ALA A 571 -2.34 -6.41 -17.39
C ALA A 571 -1.90 -4.95 -17.63
N ASP A 572 -0.61 -4.73 -17.88
CA ASP A 572 -0.06 -3.41 -18.21
C ASP A 572 -0.40 -2.92 -19.64
N GLY A 573 -1.06 -3.76 -20.44
CA GLY A 573 -1.44 -3.46 -21.83
C GLY A 573 -0.28 -3.34 -22.81
N ARG A 574 0.96 -3.68 -22.41
CA ARG A 574 2.17 -3.47 -23.23
C ARG A 574 2.52 -4.65 -24.14
N GLY A 575 1.83 -5.77 -24.01
CA GLY A 575 2.07 -6.94 -24.85
C GLY A 575 1.01 -8.01 -24.72
N VAL A 576 1.29 -9.16 -25.33
CA VAL A 576 0.44 -10.36 -25.25
C VAL A 576 1.28 -11.60 -24.99
N VAL A 577 0.70 -12.62 -24.36
CA VAL A 577 1.28 -13.95 -24.23
C VAL A 577 0.45 -14.95 -25.02
N TYR A 578 1.11 -15.92 -25.66
CA TYR A 578 0.41 -16.96 -26.42
C TYR A 578 0.23 -18.20 -25.55
N ARG A 579 -0.94 -18.32 -24.93
CA ARG A 579 -1.31 -19.47 -24.10
C ARG A 579 -1.75 -20.63 -24.99
N LYS A 580 -1.19 -21.82 -24.75
CA LYS A 580 -1.40 -23.02 -25.56
C LYS A 580 -1.80 -24.19 -24.66
N ARG A 581 -2.89 -24.87 -24.98
CA ARG A 581 -3.40 -25.99 -24.20
C ARG A 581 -2.62 -27.25 -24.54
N ASP A 582 -1.99 -27.83 -23.53
CA ASP A 582 -1.36 -29.14 -23.63
C ASP A 582 -1.89 -30.02 -22.47
N PRO A 583 -2.82 -30.96 -22.74
CA PRO A 583 -3.36 -31.86 -21.73
C PRO A 583 -2.30 -32.68 -20.99
N ARG A 584 -1.21 -33.07 -21.67
CA ARG A 584 -0.13 -33.86 -21.05
C ARG A 584 0.67 -32.99 -20.10
N GLN A 585 1.02 -31.79 -20.53
CA GLN A 585 1.72 -30.81 -19.68
C GLN A 585 0.86 -30.41 -18.47
N ALA A 586 -0.41 -30.06 -18.70
CA ALA A 586 -1.37 -29.69 -17.65
C ALA A 586 -1.53 -30.82 -16.62
N TRP A 587 -1.66 -32.07 -17.09
CA TRP A 587 -1.77 -33.23 -16.20
C TRP A 587 -0.47 -33.51 -15.42
N GLY A 588 0.69 -33.34 -16.05
CA GLY A 588 1.99 -33.44 -15.38
C GLY A 588 2.15 -32.41 -14.26
N LEU A 589 1.85 -31.14 -14.57
CA LEU A 589 1.87 -30.03 -13.61
C LEU A 589 0.88 -30.26 -12.48
N PHE A 590 -0.33 -30.73 -12.77
CA PHE A 590 -1.35 -31.04 -11.77
C PHE A 590 -0.94 -32.18 -10.84
N LYS A 591 -0.43 -33.29 -11.39
CA LYS A 591 0.07 -34.41 -10.59
C LYS A 591 1.17 -33.98 -9.64
N GLU A 592 2.12 -33.20 -10.15
CA GLU A 592 3.21 -32.68 -9.33
C GLU A 592 2.70 -31.70 -8.27
N ALA A 593 1.75 -30.85 -8.63
CA ALA A 593 1.12 -29.91 -7.71
C ALA A 593 0.42 -30.64 -6.55
N ILE A 594 -0.33 -31.70 -6.82
CA ILE A 594 -1.01 -32.50 -5.79
C ILE A 594 0.01 -33.29 -4.95
N ARG A 595 1.06 -33.86 -5.56
CA ARG A 595 2.14 -34.55 -4.84
C ARG A 595 2.78 -33.61 -3.81
N LEU A 596 3.20 -32.43 -4.23
CA LEU A 596 3.82 -31.42 -3.36
C LEU A 596 2.88 -30.95 -2.25
N ARG A 597 1.58 -30.78 -2.53
CA ARG A 597 0.61 -30.34 -1.51
C ARG A 597 0.30 -31.43 -0.48
N ARG A 598 0.35 -32.71 -0.86
CA ARG A 598 0.29 -33.85 0.07
C ARG A 598 1.52 -33.89 0.97
N GLU A 599 2.71 -33.73 0.38
CA GLU A 599 3.97 -33.65 1.13
C GLU A 599 3.96 -32.46 2.10
N LEU A 600 3.55 -31.29 1.62
CA LEU A 600 3.37 -30.08 2.40
C LEU A 600 2.42 -30.32 3.58
N ALA A 601 1.23 -30.88 3.36
CA ALA A 601 0.27 -31.15 4.44
C ALA A 601 0.81 -32.13 5.49
N GLY A 602 1.65 -33.08 5.10
CA GLY A 602 2.30 -34.01 6.03
C GLY A 602 3.44 -33.37 6.82
N ARG A 603 4.25 -32.51 6.18
CA ARG A 603 5.46 -31.92 6.77
C ARG A 603 5.23 -30.56 7.42
N PHE A 604 4.10 -29.89 7.18
CA PHE A 604 3.82 -28.53 7.66
C PHE A 604 3.98 -28.38 9.18
N PRO A 605 3.48 -29.30 10.04
CA PRO A 605 3.69 -29.19 11.49
C PRO A 605 5.17 -29.18 11.89
N ALA A 606 6.01 -30.03 11.28
CA ALA A 606 7.45 -30.05 11.54
C ALA A 606 8.15 -28.79 11.00
N LEU A 607 7.74 -28.32 9.83
CA LEU A 607 8.27 -27.08 9.25
C LEU A 607 7.94 -25.86 10.12
N ARG A 608 6.75 -25.79 10.73
CA ARG A 608 6.41 -24.72 11.70
C ARG A 608 7.46 -24.62 12.80
N GLU A 609 7.80 -25.75 13.42
CA GLU A 609 8.81 -25.77 14.48
C GLU A 609 10.20 -25.35 13.97
N GLN A 610 10.59 -25.82 12.77
CA GLN A 610 11.87 -25.43 12.16
C GLN A 610 11.94 -23.92 11.85
N TYR A 611 10.90 -23.36 11.23
CA TYR A 611 10.85 -21.92 10.91
C TYR A 611 10.81 -21.06 12.17
N ARG A 612 10.06 -21.47 13.20
CA ARG A 612 10.03 -20.77 14.50
C ARG A 612 11.37 -20.82 15.22
N ALA A 613 12.04 -21.97 15.21
CA ALA A 613 13.38 -22.11 15.79
C ALA A 613 14.42 -21.25 15.04
N ALA A 614 14.29 -21.10 13.72
CA ALA A 614 15.18 -20.26 12.92
C ALA A 614 14.83 -18.77 12.97
N HIS A 615 13.63 -18.39 13.42
CA HIS A 615 13.13 -17.01 13.38
C HIS A 615 14.09 -15.99 14.02
N PRO A 616 14.64 -16.20 15.23
CA PRO A 616 15.60 -15.26 15.82
C PRO A 616 16.83 -15.01 14.95
N ARG A 617 17.32 -16.04 14.23
CA ARG A 617 18.44 -15.91 13.29
C ARG A 617 18.02 -15.16 12.03
N LEU A 618 16.86 -15.50 11.46
CA LEU A 618 16.34 -14.90 10.23
C LEU A 618 16.11 -13.38 10.35
N THR A 619 15.87 -12.91 11.56
CA THR A 619 15.55 -11.51 11.86
C THR A 619 16.70 -10.80 12.58
N SER A 620 17.84 -11.47 12.74
CA SER A 620 19.01 -10.89 13.40
C SER A 620 19.77 -9.94 12.48
N THR A 621 20.31 -8.88 13.07
CA THR A 621 21.24 -7.95 12.44
C THR A 621 22.44 -8.69 11.83
N ALA A 622 23.04 -9.63 12.57
CA ALA A 622 24.22 -10.37 12.14
C ALA A 622 23.99 -11.24 10.89
N ALA A 623 22.81 -11.86 10.76
CA ALA A 623 22.50 -12.62 9.55
C ALA A 623 22.34 -11.72 8.32
N TRP A 624 21.76 -10.53 8.51
CA TRP A 624 21.62 -9.53 7.45
C TRP A 624 22.93 -8.86 7.07
N GLU A 625 23.83 -8.61 8.04
CA GLU A 625 25.20 -8.13 7.79
C GLU A 625 25.93 -9.03 6.79
N ASN A 626 25.84 -10.34 6.96
CA ASN A 626 26.39 -11.31 6.00
C ASN A 626 25.74 -11.19 4.61
N ALA A 627 24.41 -11.02 4.54
CA ALA A 627 23.70 -10.86 3.27
C ALA A 627 24.04 -9.54 2.55
N PHE A 628 24.34 -8.48 3.30
CA PHE A 628 24.81 -7.21 2.76
C PHE A 628 26.29 -7.25 2.34
N GLY A 629 27.06 -8.27 2.74
CA GLY A 629 28.50 -8.33 2.54
C GLY A 629 29.30 -7.47 3.52
N ILE A 630 28.72 -7.13 4.68
CA ILE A 630 29.30 -6.28 5.72
C ILE A 630 29.69 -7.21 6.88
N GLY A 631 30.97 -7.61 7.00
CA GLY A 631 31.44 -8.41 8.16
C GLY A 631 32.19 -9.71 7.85
N GLY A 632 32.47 -10.02 6.59
CA GLY A 632 33.30 -11.16 6.18
C GLY A 632 34.80 -10.89 6.24
N ASP A 633 35.32 -10.42 7.38
CA ASP A 633 36.77 -10.47 7.67
C ASP A 633 37.02 -10.30 9.18
N THR A 634 36.71 -11.33 9.96
CA THR A 634 37.30 -11.51 11.31
C THR A 634 37.64 -12.98 11.55
N GLY A 635 38.90 -13.32 11.28
CA GLY A 635 39.65 -14.30 12.07
C GLY A 635 39.57 -15.78 11.65
N SER A 636 40.17 -16.13 10.51
CA SER A 636 40.94 -17.38 10.46
C SER A 636 42.39 -17.07 10.85
N GLU A 637 42.68 -17.05 12.15
CA GLU A 637 44.05 -17.22 12.65
C GLU A 637 44.12 -18.55 13.42
N LYS A 638 45.21 -19.26 13.16
CA LYS A 638 45.58 -20.57 13.68
C LYS A 638 45.94 -20.54 15.16
#